data_AF-A0A7V9CCR9-F1
#
_entry.id   AF-A0A7V9CCR9-F1
#
_cell.length_a   1.000
_cell.length_b   1.000
_cell.length_c   1.000
_cell.angle_alpha   90.00
_cell.angle_beta   90.00
_cell.angle_gamma   90.00
#
_symmetry.space_group_name_H-M   'P 1'
#
loop_
_entity.id
_entity.type
_entity.pdbx_description
1 polymer ?
#
loop_
_entity_poly.entity_id
_entity_poly.type
_entity_poly.pdbx_seq_one_letter_code
_entity_poly.pdbx_strand_id
1 'polypeptide(L)'
;KQVFIANLMPARGSWLELEIDKKGRVFVRIDRKRKLPVTVLLRAMGETLREQKLAPKWTGSDEDILELFDNSLYIRKTLEADTEVTQSEEGSLIELFKKQRPGEPPSVEAAQNLLNQLFFDAKRYDLTRVGRYKLNSRLRVDESLDTRVLTPRDIIELIKELVSLPKRIGISEDGVDDTGEPIKDFALESQSLQHEPIEDALDEYEHFGNRRLRTVGELIQEAFRIGLYRMERVVRERLMTEDADTITPQTIINIRPVVAAQKEFFGSSQLSQFMDQTNSLSGLTHRRRLSALGAGGLTRERAPIEVRDVHPTHYGRMCPIETPEGPNIGLIGSLSSYARVSEHGFVTTPYRVVKDGKVTDEVVHLDANQEEEKVVAQANAEVDKTGKLKGPGVAARSRDTELTLAPPKDIDLMDVSPNQIWSVATALIPFLEHDDANRALMGSNMQRQAVPLLKTDAPLIGTGMERRAALDTGDVLLARDSGTVAYVDSERIVVERGSTKDEYELRKYMRSNQGTIIHQKPRVNVGDKVAQDDLLADGSSTSQGELALGKNCLVAFMSWEGYNFEDAIIISERLVKDDELSSIHIEEYEIDARTTKLGDEEITRDIPNRSEESLRNLDDEGIVRVGAEVRSGDLLVGKVTPKGETELTAEEKLIRAIFKEKAREVRDTSLKV
;
A
#
# COMPACT_ATOMS: atom_id res chain seq x y z
N LYS A 1 -23.42 -21.62 -12.38
CA LYS A 1 -22.14 -22.30 -12.10
C LYS A 1 -21.35 -22.36 -13.40
N GLN A 2 -20.07 -22.02 -13.33
CA GLN A 2 -19.09 -22.10 -14.41
C GLN A 2 -18.13 -23.25 -14.05
N VAL A 3 -17.47 -23.84 -15.04
CA VAL A 3 -16.47 -24.89 -14.82
C VAL A 3 -15.14 -24.23 -14.47
N PHE A 4 -14.59 -23.44 -15.41
CA PHE A 4 -13.38 -22.65 -15.23
C PHE A 4 -13.53 -21.25 -15.83
N ILE A 5 -12.71 -20.32 -15.35
CA ILE A 5 -12.69 -18.92 -15.78
C ILE A 5 -11.22 -18.50 -15.96
N ALA A 6 -10.93 -17.73 -17.00
CA ALA A 6 -9.66 -17.03 -17.16
C ALA A 6 -9.93 -15.54 -17.34
N ASN A 7 -9.31 -14.71 -16.51
CA ASN A 7 -9.49 -13.25 -16.53
C ASN A 7 -8.17 -12.56 -16.90
N LEU A 8 -8.16 -11.85 -18.02
CA LEU A 8 -7.04 -11.02 -18.43
C LEU A 8 -7.34 -9.55 -18.13
N MET A 9 -6.57 -9.02 -17.17
CA MET A 9 -6.75 -7.68 -16.62
C MET A 9 -5.56 -6.79 -17.02
N PRO A 10 -5.73 -5.89 -18.02
CA PRO A 10 -4.66 -4.95 -18.36
C PRO A 10 -4.52 -3.85 -17.30
N ALA A 11 -3.36 -3.20 -17.27
CA ALA A 11 -3.19 -1.99 -16.45
C ALA A 11 -4.07 -0.85 -16.97
N ARG A 12 -4.28 -0.79 -18.29
CA ARG A 12 -5.21 0.12 -18.95
C ARG A 12 -5.80 -0.55 -20.19
N GLY A 13 -7.10 -0.42 -20.37
CA GLY A 13 -7.81 -0.95 -21.54
C GLY A 13 -8.93 -1.88 -21.14
N SER A 14 -9.43 -2.65 -22.10
CA SER A 14 -10.59 -3.52 -21.90
C SER A 14 -10.23 -4.85 -21.24
N TRP A 15 -11.06 -5.31 -20.32
CA TRP A 15 -10.88 -6.61 -19.68
C TRP A 15 -11.37 -7.72 -20.62
N LEU A 16 -10.63 -8.82 -20.69
CA LEU A 16 -11.00 -10.01 -21.46
C LEU A 16 -11.25 -11.17 -20.48
N GLU A 17 -12.49 -11.62 -20.39
CA GLU A 17 -12.90 -12.70 -19.50
C GLU A 17 -13.36 -13.89 -20.35
N LEU A 18 -12.76 -15.05 -20.13
CA LEU A 18 -13.13 -16.32 -20.76
C LEU A 18 -13.75 -17.24 -19.72
N GLU A 19 -14.79 -17.97 -20.10
CA GLU A 19 -15.44 -18.91 -19.19
C GLU A 19 -15.93 -20.15 -19.92
N ILE A 20 -15.87 -21.30 -19.24
CA ILE A 20 -16.54 -22.53 -19.65
C ILE A 20 -17.87 -22.62 -18.90
N ASP A 21 -18.98 -22.65 -19.63
CA ASP A 21 -20.31 -22.80 -19.04
C ASP A 21 -20.61 -24.25 -18.63
N LYS A 22 -21.71 -24.44 -17.91
CA LYS A 22 -22.15 -25.78 -17.48
C LYS A 22 -22.46 -26.76 -18.62
N LYS A 23 -22.68 -26.29 -19.85
CA LYS A 23 -22.92 -27.14 -21.03
C LYS A 23 -21.62 -27.50 -21.76
N GLY A 24 -20.46 -27.05 -21.25
CA GLY A 24 -19.17 -27.23 -21.90
C GLY A 24 -18.97 -26.31 -23.09
N ARG A 25 -19.60 -25.13 -23.12
CA ARG A 25 -19.38 -24.11 -24.15
C ARG A 25 -18.48 -23.01 -23.63
N VAL A 26 -17.59 -22.53 -24.48
CA VAL A 26 -16.61 -21.49 -24.16
C VAL A 26 -17.16 -20.14 -24.59
N PHE A 27 -17.26 -19.22 -23.64
CA PHE A 27 -17.71 -17.86 -23.87
C PHE A 27 -16.61 -16.86 -23.56
N VAL A 28 -16.69 -15.72 -24.23
CA VAL A 28 -15.91 -14.53 -23.95
C VAL A 28 -16.83 -13.38 -23.52
N ARG A 29 -16.36 -12.58 -22.57
CA ARG A 29 -16.89 -11.27 -22.23
C ARG A 29 -15.78 -10.25 -22.32
N ILE A 30 -16.12 -9.06 -22.82
CA ILE A 30 -15.21 -7.93 -22.87
C ILE A 30 -15.86 -6.81 -22.06
N ASP A 31 -15.13 -6.24 -21.10
CA ASP A 31 -15.60 -5.21 -20.16
C ASP A 31 -16.88 -5.58 -19.40
N ARG A 32 -16.98 -6.85 -18.98
CA ARG A 32 -18.17 -7.40 -18.27
C ARG A 32 -19.50 -7.21 -19.02
N LYS A 33 -19.44 -7.02 -20.34
CA LYS A 33 -20.64 -6.93 -21.20
C LYS A 33 -21.23 -8.32 -21.48
N ARG A 34 -22.18 -8.37 -22.42
CA ARG A 34 -22.90 -9.60 -22.79
C ARG A 34 -21.93 -10.66 -23.31
N LYS A 35 -22.20 -11.92 -22.96
CA LYS A 35 -21.42 -13.08 -23.42
C LYS A 35 -21.50 -13.22 -24.94
N LEU A 36 -20.38 -13.60 -25.53
CA LEU A 36 -20.23 -14.01 -26.92
C LEU A 36 -19.59 -15.41 -26.94
N PRO A 37 -19.98 -16.32 -27.84
CA PRO A 37 -19.21 -17.54 -28.07
C PRO A 37 -17.76 -17.18 -28.42
N VAL A 38 -16.78 -17.94 -27.91
CA VAL A 38 -15.35 -17.64 -28.16
C VAL A 38 -14.99 -17.72 -29.66
N THR A 39 -15.70 -18.56 -30.40
CA THR A 39 -15.63 -18.74 -31.86
C THR A 39 -15.90 -17.44 -32.61
N VAL A 40 -16.82 -16.59 -32.11
CA VAL A 40 -17.09 -15.26 -32.68
C VAL A 40 -15.86 -14.36 -32.58
N LEU A 41 -15.17 -14.36 -31.43
CA LEU A 41 -13.95 -13.56 -31.27
C LEU A 41 -12.83 -14.09 -32.18
N LEU A 42 -12.66 -15.40 -32.27
CA LEU A 42 -11.63 -16.03 -33.12
C LEU A 42 -11.85 -15.70 -34.60
N ARG A 43 -13.09 -15.81 -35.10
CA ARG A 43 -13.43 -15.41 -36.48
C ARG A 43 -13.23 -13.92 -36.69
N ALA A 44 -13.64 -13.08 -35.75
CA ALA A 44 -13.46 -11.63 -35.83
C ALA A 44 -11.98 -11.20 -35.88
N MET A 45 -11.07 -12.00 -35.31
CA MET A 45 -9.62 -11.76 -35.37
C MET A 45 -8.96 -12.25 -36.66
N GLY A 46 -9.73 -12.74 -37.66
CA GLY A 46 -9.20 -13.39 -38.87
C GLY A 46 -8.15 -12.58 -39.62
N GLU A 47 -8.41 -11.29 -39.86
CA GLU A 47 -7.43 -10.38 -40.48
C GLU A 47 -6.13 -10.31 -39.68
N THR A 48 -6.22 -10.09 -38.36
CA THR A 48 -5.05 -9.98 -37.48
C THR A 48 -4.26 -11.29 -37.40
N LEU A 49 -4.94 -12.44 -37.45
CA LEU A 49 -4.31 -13.77 -37.49
C LEU A 49 -3.49 -13.98 -38.77
N ARG A 50 -4.00 -13.50 -39.91
CA ARG A 50 -3.32 -13.56 -41.21
C ARG A 50 -2.12 -12.60 -41.24
N GLU A 51 -2.30 -11.36 -40.79
CA GLU A 51 -1.24 -10.33 -40.76
C GLU A 51 -0.04 -10.76 -39.91
N GLN A 52 -0.29 -11.36 -38.75
CA GLN A 52 0.75 -11.85 -37.85
C GLN A 52 1.30 -13.23 -38.24
N LYS A 53 0.85 -13.79 -39.37
CA LYS A 53 1.29 -15.10 -39.91
C LYS A 53 1.11 -16.27 -38.93
N LEU A 54 0.20 -16.16 -37.97
CA LEU A 54 -0.14 -17.23 -37.03
C LEU A 54 -1.01 -18.29 -37.71
N ALA A 55 -1.94 -17.84 -38.55
CA ALA A 55 -2.77 -18.70 -39.40
C ALA A 55 -2.85 -18.08 -40.81
N PRO A 56 -1.79 -18.20 -41.63
CA PRO A 56 -1.73 -17.53 -42.93
C PRO A 56 -2.75 -18.06 -43.95
N LYS A 57 -3.31 -19.25 -43.71
CA LYS A 57 -4.38 -19.86 -44.51
C LYS A 57 -5.77 -19.70 -43.88
N TRP A 58 -5.91 -18.86 -42.85
CA TRP A 58 -7.16 -18.70 -42.12
C TRP A 58 -8.30 -18.23 -43.04
N THR A 59 -9.28 -19.12 -43.23
CA THR A 59 -10.54 -18.86 -43.92
C THR A 59 -11.67 -18.53 -42.95
N GLY A 60 -11.46 -18.80 -41.65
CA GLY A 60 -12.46 -18.62 -40.61
C GLY A 60 -13.51 -19.73 -40.60
N SER A 61 -13.20 -20.89 -41.20
CA SER A 61 -14.07 -22.07 -41.17
C SER A 61 -14.05 -22.75 -39.81
N ASP A 62 -15.03 -23.62 -39.59
CA ASP A 62 -15.13 -24.42 -38.37
C ASP A 62 -13.93 -25.38 -38.24
N GLU A 63 -13.45 -25.92 -39.36
CA GLU A 63 -12.23 -26.74 -39.41
C GLU A 63 -10.98 -25.97 -38.99
N ASP A 64 -10.81 -24.73 -39.45
CA ASP A 64 -9.66 -23.89 -39.07
C ASP A 64 -9.64 -23.66 -37.55
N ILE A 65 -10.80 -23.40 -36.95
CA ILE A 65 -10.94 -23.21 -35.50
C ILE A 65 -10.63 -24.53 -34.77
N LEU A 66 -11.17 -25.66 -35.22
CA LEU A 66 -10.94 -26.96 -34.58
C LEU A 66 -9.47 -27.38 -34.64
N GLU A 67 -8.76 -27.09 -35.73
CA GLU A 67 -7.33 -27.37 -35.88
C GLU A 67 -6.49 -26.58 -34.87
N LEU A 68 -6.85 -25.33 -34.58
CA LEU A 68 -6.13 -24.51 -33.59
C LEU A 68 -6.20 -25.04 -32.14
N PHE A 69 -7.24 -25.82 -31.82
CA PHE A 69 -7.51 -26.31 -30.46
C PHE A 69 -7.55 -27.84 -30.38
N ASP A 70 -6.79 -28.52 -31.25
CA ASP A 70 -6.61 -29.98 -31.23
C ASP A 70 -7.94 -30.77 -31.18
N ASN A 71 -8.96 -30.30 -31.91
CA ASN A 71 -10.31 -30.87 -31.92
C ASN A 71 -11.01 -30.92 -30.54
N SER A 72 -10.70 -29.98 -29.65
CA SER A 72 -11.30 -29.85 -28.31
C SER A 72 -12.82 -29.96 -28.31
N LEU A 73 -13.35 -30.83 -27.44
CA LEU A 73 -14.78 -31.02 -27.21
C LEU A 73 -15.50 -29.70 -26.91
N TYR A 74 -14.89 -28.85 -26.09
CA TYR A 74 -15.47 -27.58 -25.64
C TYR A 74 -15.62 -26.60 -26.81
N ILE A 75 -14.67 -26.59 -27.74
CA ILE A 75 -14.72 -25.77 -28.95
C ILE A 75 -15.77 -26.31 -29.91
N ARG A 76 -15.85 -27.63 -30.11
CA ARG A 76 -16.90 -28.26 -30.93
C ARG A 76 -18.31 -27.91 -30.45
N LYS A 77 -18.56 -28.05 -29.14
CA LYS A 77 -19.84 -27.67 -28.52
C LYS A 77 -20.16 -26.18 -28.63
N THR A 78 -19.13 -25.35 -28.75
CA THR A 78 -19.28 -23.90 -28.97
C THR A 78 -19.66 -23.60 -30.41
N LEU A 79 -18.99 -24.23 -31.40
CA LEU A 79 -19.31 -24.11 -32.83
C LEU A 79 -20.74 -24.58 -33.13
N GLU A 80 -21.20 -25.67 -32.51
CA GLU A 80 -22.60 -26.15 -32.64
C GLU A 80 -23.64 -25.13 -32.14
N ALA A 81 -23.23 -24.18 -31.29
CA ALA A 81 -24.09 -23.12 -30.78
C ALA A 81 -23.99 -21.81 -31.59
N ASP A 82 -23.10 -21.72 -32.57
CA ASP A 82 -22.99 -20.57 -33.46
C ASP A 82 -24.24 -20.46 -34.34
N THR A 83 -24.68 -19.22 -34.56
CA THR A 83 -25.75 -18.91 -35.50
C THR A 83 -25.20 -18.78 -36.92
N GLU A 84 -26.05 -18.93 -37.94
CA GLU A 84 -25.63 -18.73 -39.36
C GLU A 84 -24.96 -17.37 -39.59
N VAL A 85 -25.43 -16.33 -38.89
CA VAL A 85 -24.86 -14.97 -39.00
C VAL A 85 -23.43 -14.90 -38.44
N THR A 86 -23.09 -15.73 -37.45
CA THR A 86 -21.78 -15.73 -36.78
C THR A 86 -20.78 -16.72 -37.38
N GLN A 87 -21.15 -17.45 -38.44
CA GLN A 87 -20.26 -18.40 -39.12
C GLN A 87 -19.34 -17.75 -40.17
N SER A 88 -19.45 -16.43 -40.36
CA SER A 88 -18.53 -15.65 -41.20
C SER A 88 -17.70 -14.67 -40.38
N GLU A 89 -16.53 -14.29 -40.91
CA GLU A 89 -15.65 -13.26 -40.32
C GLU A 89 -16.39 -11.91 -40.20
N GLU A 90 -17.03 -11.45 -41.27
CA GLU A 90 -17.81 -10.20 -41.29
C GLU A 90 -18.98 -10.22 -40.31
N GLY A 91 -19.74 -11.31 -40.28
CA GLY A 91 -20.88 -11.47 -39.38
C GLY A 91 -20.46 -11.53 -37.91
N SER A 92 -19.31 -12.15 -37.62
CA SER A 92 -18.73 -12.19 -36.28
C SER A 92 -18.25 -10.81 -35.80
N LEU A 93 -17.60 -10.03 -36.68
CA LEU A 93 -17.21 -8.65 -36.41
C LEU A 93 -18.45 -7.79 -36.08
N ILE A 94 -19.50 -7.90 -36.88
CA ILE A 94 -20.76 -7.17 -36.67
C ILE A 94 -21.40 -7.57 -35.34
N GLU A 95 -21.43 -8.86 -35.00
CA GLU A 95 -22.01 -9.32 -33.72
C GLU A 95 -21.20 -8.81 -32.52
N LEU A 96 -19.86 -8.85 -32.61
CA LEU A 96 -18.97 -8.26 -31.60
C LEU A 96 -19.26 -6.77 -31.41
N PHE A 97 -19.35 -6.01 -32.51
CA PHE A 97 -19.67 -4.58 -32.47
C PHE A 97 -21.02 -4.31 -31.84
N LYS A 98 -22.08 -5.05 -32.22
CA LYS A 98 -23.43 -4.90 -31.66
C LYS A 98 -23.48 -5.11 -30.14
N LYS A 99 -22.70 -6.06 -29.61
CA LYS A 99 -22.62 -6.27 -28.14
C LYS A 99 -21.85 -5.18 -27.44
N GLN A 100 -20.80 -4.66 -28.09
CA GLN A 100 -19.94 -3.64 -27.50
C GLN A 100 -20.56 -2.25 -27.54
N ARG A 101 -21.26 -1.90 -28.62
CA ARG A 101 -21.91 -0.60 -28.84
C ARG A 101 -23.39 -0.80 -29.23
N PRO A 102 -24.25 -1.17 -28.27
CA PRO A 102 -25.66 -1.37 -28.55
C PRO A 102 -26.31 -0.03 -28.94
N GLY A 103 -26.80 0.07 -30.18
CA GLY A 103 -27.50 1.25 -30.70
C GLY A 103 -26.75 2.02 -31.79
N GLU A 104 -25.46 1.75 -32.01
CA GLU A 104 -24.74 2.28 -33.17
C GLU A 104 -24.94 1.35 -34.39
N PRO A 105 -25.13 1.90 -35.61
CA PRO A 105 -25.24 1.09 -36.81
C PRO A 105 -23.90 0.36 -37.06
N PRO A 106 -23.89 -0.98 -37.16
CA PRO A 106 -22.65 -1.72 -37.35
C PRO A 106 -22.19 -1.63 -38.82
N SER A 107 -20.89 -1.38 -39.02
CA SER A 107 -20.20 -1.62 -40.29
C SER A 107 -18.98 -2.50 -40.04
N VAL A 108 -18.54 -3.26 -41.06
CA VAL A 108 -17.37 -4.15 -40.94
C VAL A 108 -16.12 -3.35 -40.58
N GLU A 109 -15.91 -2.21 -41.24
CA GLU A 109 -14.77 -1.33 -40.98
C GLU A 109 -14.79 -0.73 -39.56
N ALA A 110 -15.97 -0.31 -39.07
CA ALA A 110 -16.10 0.20 -37.70
C ALA A 110 -15.89 -0.91 -36.66
N ALA A 111 -16.35 -2.13 -36.95
CA ALA A 111 -16.15 -3.29 -36.11
C ALA A 111 -14.69 -3.70 -36.02
N GLN A 112 -13.97 -3.70 -37.15
CA GLN A 112 -12.54 -4.01 -37.20
C GLN A 112 -11.72 -2.98 -36.44
N ASN A 113 -12.00 -1.68 -36.65
CA ASN A 113 -11.37 -0.61 -35.90
C ASN A 113 -11.64 -0.69 -34.39
N LEU A 114 -12.86 -1.10 -33.99
CA LEU A 114 -13.21 -1.31 -32.60
C LEU A 114 -12.38 -2.45 -32.00
N LEU A 115 -12.29 -3.60 -32.68
CA LEU A 115 -11.50 -4.74 -32.22
C LEU A 115 -10.02 -4.35 -32.02
N ASN A 116 -9.44 -3.62 -32.99
CA ASN A 116 -8.08 -3.09 -32.88
C ASN A 116 -7.91 -2.19 -31.65
N GLN A 117 -8.85 -1.26 -31.43
CA GLN A 117 -8.84 -0.37 -30.27
C GLN A 117 -9.00 -1.08 -28.93
N LEU A 118 -9.70 -2.23 -28.90
CA LEU A 118 -9.95 -2.98 -27.67
C LEU A 118 -8.71 -3.70 -27.16
N PHE A 119 -7.86 -4.24 -28.03
CA PHE A 119 -6.76 -5.14 -27.62
C PHE A 119 -5.38 -4.82 -28.22
N PHE A 120 -5.34 -4.21 -29.40
CA PHE A 120 -4.13 -4.14 -30.25
C PHE A 120 -3.60 -2.70 -30.42
N ASP A 121 -4.33 -1.66 -30.01
CA ASP A 121 -3.89 -0.25 -30.05
C ASP A 121 -3.22 0.19 -28.74
N ALA A 122 -1.91 0.49 -28.81
CA ALA A 122 -1.11 0.93 -27.67
C ALA A 122 -1.57 2.28 -27.04
N LYS A 123 -2.38 3.07 -27.76
CA LYS A 123 -2.96 4.30 -27.20
C LYS A 123 -4.09 4.01 -26.22
N ARG A 124 -4.81 2.90 -26.40
CA ARG A 124 -5.99 2.54 -25.60
C ARG A 124 -5.77 1.33 -24.70
N TYR A 125 -4.83 0.46 -25.04
CA TYR A 125 -4.50 -0.75 -24.32
C TYR A 125 -3.04 -0.74 -23.85
N ASP A 126 -2.79 -1.15 -22.61
CA ASP A 126 -1.45 -1.28 -22.03
C ASP A 126 -1.45 -2.33 -20.91
N LEU A 127 -0.70 -3.41 -21.12
CA LEU A 127 -0.40 -4.43 -20.12
C LEU A 127 0.65 -3.96 -19.11
N THR A 128 1.43 -2.92 -19.45
CA THR A 128 2.75 -2.59 -18.88
C THR A 128 3.79 -3.68 -19.13
N ARG A 129 5.06 -3.33 -18.90
CA ARG A 129 6.19 -4.28 -18.96
C ARG A 129 5.98 -5.46 -18.01
N VAL A 130 5.40 -5.20 -16.82
CA VAL A 130 5.14 -6.24 -15.80
C VAL A 130 3.99 -7.15 -16.21
N GLY A 131 2.88 -6.60 -16.71
CA GLY A 131 1.76 -7.42 -17.17
C GLY A 131 2.15 -8.30 -18.35
N ARG A 132 2.97 -7.78 -19.28
CA ARG A 132 3.57 -8.59 -20.36
C ARG A 132 4.47 -9.69 -19.82
N TYR A 133 5.37 -9.40 -18.88
CA TYR A 133 6.20 -10.40 -18.21
C TYR A 133 5.37 -11.51 -17.55
N LYS A 134 4.33 -11.15 -16.80
CA LYS A 134 3.42 -12.13 -16.17
C LYS A 134 2.69 -12.99 -17.20
N LEU A 135 2.16 -12.38 -18.25
CA LEU A 135 1.45 -13.08 -19.31
C LEU A 135 2.37 -14.08 -20.04
N ASN A 136 3.59 -13.64 -20.36
CA ASN A 136 4.62 -14.48 -20.96
C ASN A 136 4.98 -15.67 -20.08
N SER A 137 5.20 -15.43 -18.78
CA SER A 137 5.50 -16.49 -17.82
C SER A 137 4.34 -17.48 -17.67
N ARG A 138 3.09 -17.00 -17.61
CA ARG A 138 1.91 -17.84 -17.39
C ARG A 138 1.56 -18.69 -18.61
N LEU A 139 1.64 -18.12 -19.81
CA LEU A 139 1.33 -18.79 -21.08
C LEU A 139 2.56 -19.44 -21.74
N ARG A 140 3.75 -19.28 -21.15
CA ARG A 140 5.02 -19.78 -21.68
C ARG A 140 5.29 -19.28 -23.11
N VAL A 141 4.98 -18.02 -23.36
CA VAL A 141 5.24 -17.34 -24.63
C VAL A 141 6.44 -16.40 -24.51
N ASP A 142 7.25 -16.31 -25.56
CA ASP A 142 8.48 -15.50 -25.61
C ASP A 142 8.27 -14.23 -26.45
N GLU A 143 7.29 -13.42 -26.06
CA GLU A 143 7.02 -12.12 -26.69
C GLU A 143 7.89 -11.02 -26.06
N SER A 144 8.30 -10.02 -26.85
CA SER A 144 9.09 -8.91 -26.32
C SER A 144 8.37 -8.19 -25.17
N LEU A 145 9.10 -7.86 -24.11
CA LEU A 145 8.57 -7.06 -22.98
C LEU A 145 8.17 -5.62 -23.39
N ASP A 146 8.62 -5.16 -24.55
CA ASP A 146 8.21 -3.87 -25.13
C ASP A 146 6.85 -3.95 -25.85
N THR A 147 6.37 -5.15 -26.18
CA THR A 147 5.03 -5.37 -26.73
C THR A 147 4.00 -5.30 -25.61
N ARG A 148 3.46 -4.10 -25.39
CA ARG A 148 2.53 -3.82 -24.27
C ARG A 148 1.05 -3.96 -24.60
N VAL A 149 0.71 -4.27 -25.85
CA VAL A 149 -0.65 -4.63 -26.27
C VAL A 149 -0.79 -6.15 -26.25
N LEU A 150 -2.02 -6.67 -26.31
CA LEU A 150 -2.19 -8.11 -26.53
C LEU A 150 -1.75 -8.49 -27.95
N THR A 151 -1.40 -9.75 -28.11
CA THR A 151 -1.23 -10.39 -29.42
C THR A 151 -2.34 -11.43 -29.61
N PRO A 152 -2.74 -11.74 -30.85
CA PRO A 152 -3.61 -12.87 -31.15
C PRO A 152 -3.09 -14.19 -30.57
N ARG A 153 -1.76 -14.38 -30.53
CA ARG A 153 -1.12 -15.55 -29.92
C ARG A 153 -1.46 -15.65 -28.43
N ASP A 154 -1.41 -14.55 -27.70
CA ASP A 154 -1.77 -14.53 -26.27
C ASP A 154 -3.21 -15.03 -26.06
N ILE A 155 -4.15 -14.59 -26.90
CA ILE A 155 -5.56 -14.96 -26.80
C ILE A 155 -5.74 -16.46 -27.10
N ILE A 156 -5.09 -16.97 -28.15
CA ILE A 156 -5.16 -18.40 -28.51
C ILE A 156 -4.59 -19.27 -27.40
N GLU A 157 -3.39 -18.96 -26.90
CA GLU A 157 -2.74 -19.75 -25.84
C GLU A 157 -3.52 -19.69 -24.52
N LEU A 158 -4.15 -18.55 -24.21
CA LEU A 158 -5.05 -18.44 -23.06
C LEU A 158 -6.28 -19.35 -23.20
N ILE A 159 -6.89 -19.41 -24.39
CA ILE A 159 -8.04 -20.30 -24.63
C ILE A 159 -7.60 -21.77 -24.57
N LYS A 160 -6.44 -22.12 -25.13
CA LYS A 160 -5.87 -23.48 -25.06
C LYS A 160 -5.64 -23.92 -23.63
N GLU A 161 -5.04 -23.07 -22.80
CA GLU A 161 -4.82 -23.38 -21.38
C GLU A 161 -6.16 -23.61 -20.68
N LEU A 162 -7.15 -22.72 -20.88
CA LEU A 162 -8.48 -22.84 -20.28
C LEU A 162 -9.20 -24.15 -20.66
N VAL A 163 -9.18 -24.55 -21.93
CA VAL A 163 -9.82 -25.80 -22.37
C VAL A 163 -9.03 -27.06 -22.01
N SER A 164 -7.77 -26.92 -21.60
CA SER A 164 -6.95 -28.03 -21.12
C SER A 164 -7.22 -28.39 -19.65
N LEU A 165 -7.69 -27.44 -18.83
CA LEU A 165 -7.94 -27.67 -17.40
C LEU A 165 -8.96 -28.80 -17.13
N PRO A 166 -10.12 -28.85 -17.80
CA PRO A 166 -11.06 -29.97 -17.64
C PRO A 166 -10.45 -31.34 -17.96
N LYS A 167 -9.56 -31.40 -18.97
CA LYS A 167 -8.87 -32.64 -19.36
C LYS A 167 -7.92 -33.11 -18.25
N ARG A 168 -7.21 -32.18 -17.61
CA ARG A 168 -6.24 -32.49 -16.54
C ARG A 168 -6.89 -33.05 -15.28
N ILE A 169 -8.12 -32.64 -14.96
CA ILE A 169 -8.90 -33.22 -13.84
C ILE A 169 -9.62 -34.52 -14.20
N GLY A 170 -9.52 -34.98 -15.45
CA GLY A 170 -10.07 -36.26 -15.89
C GLY A 170 -11.45 -36.22 -16.54
N ILE A 171 -11.97 -35.04 -16.92
CA ILE A 171 -13.23 -34.99 -17.68
C ILE A 171 -13.02 -35.62 -19.06
N SER A 172 -13.90 -36.57 -19.42
CA SER A 172 -13.86 -37.28 -20.70
C SER A 172 -13.93 -36.34 -21.91
N GLU A 173 -12.99 -36.51 -22.84
CA GLU A 173 -12.94 -35.77 -24.11
C GLU A 173 -14.05 -36.21 -25.09
N ASP A 174 -14.63 -37.40 -24.88
CA ASP A 174 -15.76 -37.89 -25.66
C ASP A 174 -17.11 -37.32 -25.16
N GLY A 175 -17.08 -36.58 -24.03
CA GLY A 175 -18.25 -35.92 -23.47
C GLY A 175 -19.25 -36.85 -22.81
N VAL A 176 -18.79 -38.04 -22.38
CA VAL A 176 -19.56 -39.04 -21.63
C VAL A 176 -19.05 -39.15 -20.19
N ASP A 177 -19.94 -39.41 -19.24
CA ASP A 177 -19.60 -39.66 -17.85
C ASP A 177 -19.07 -41.09 -17.64
N ASP A 178 -18.70 -41.42 -16.40
CA ASP A 178 -18.20 -42.75 -16.01
C ASP A 178 -19.18 -43.90 -16.30
N THR A 179 -20.46 -43.60 -16.54
CA THR A 179 -21.50 -44.58 -16.89
C THR A 179 -21.70 -44.74 -18.40
N GLY A 180 -21.00 -43.92 -19.21
CA GLY A 180 -21.15 -43.87 -20.66
C GLY A 180 -22.33 -43.02 -21.13
N GLU A 181 -23.00 -42.28 -20.24
CA GLU A 181 -24.06 -41.34 -20.61
C GLU A 181 -23.49 -39.96 -20.99
N PRO A 182 -24.11 -39.21 -21.92
CA PRO A 182 -23.64 -37.87 -22.26
C PRO A 182 -23.69 -36.91 -21.08
N ILE A 183 -22.57 -36.23 -20.80
CA ILE A 183 -22.47 -35.22 -19.74
C ILE A 183 -23.42 -34.05 -20.04
N LYS A 184 -24.42 -33.86 -19.18
CA LYS A 184 -25.41 -32.77 -19.29
C LYS A 184 -24.98 -31.50 -18.55
N ASP A 185 -24.22 -31.65 -17.46
CA ASP A 185 -23.73 -30.55 -16.63
C ASP A 185 -22.25 -30.75 -16.28
N PHE A 186 -21.37 -30.14 -17.07
CA PHE A 186 -19.91 -30.20 -16.90
C PHE A 186 -19.45 -29.53 -15.60
N ALA A 187 -20.22 -28.58 -15.07
CA ALA A 187 -19.86 -27.93 -13.81
C ALA A 187 -20.14 -28.85 -12.62
N LEU A 188 -21.18 -29.68 -12.69
CA LEU A 188 -21.45 -30.68 -11.66
C LEU A 188 -20.42 -31.82 -11.72
N GLU A 189 -20.10 -32.29 -12.92
CA GLU A 189 -19.08 -33.33 -13.14
C GLU A 189 -17.70 -32.91 -12.64
N SER A 190 -17.29 -31.67 -12.96
CA SER A 190 -16.03 -31.12 -12.46
C SER A 190 -16.00 -31.08 -10.93
N GLN A 191 -17.12 -30.78 -10.27
CA GLN A 191 -17.19 -30.70 -8.80
C GLN A 191 -17.07 -32.06 -8.11
N SER A 192 -17.40 -33.16 -8.79
CA SER A 192 -17.20 -34.52 -8.26
C SER A 192 -15.77 -35.03 -8.41
N LEU A 193 -14.93 -34.36 -9.20
CA LEU A 193 -13.55 -34.78 -9.46
C LEU A 193 -12.55 -34.08 -8.51
N GLN A 194 -11.44 -34.75 -8.26
CA GLN A 194 -10.32 -34.20 -7.48
C GLN A 194 -9.59 -33.13 -8.29
N HIS A 195 -9.37 -31.96 -7.69
CA HIS A 195 -8.72 -30.81 -8.35
C HIS A 195 -7.21 -30.76 -8.11
N GLU A 196 -6.66 -31.65 -7.28
CA GLU A 196 -5.22 -31.82 -7.02
C GLU A 196 -4.36 -31.83 -8.31
N PRO A 197 -4.78 -32.46 -9.44
CA PRO A 197 -4.00 -32.44 -10.68
C PRO A 197 -3.84 -31.06 -11.36
N ILE A 198 -4.64 -30.07 -10.96
CA ILE A 198 -4.64 -28.72 -11.54
C ILE A 198 -4.41 -27.62 -10.52
N GLU A 199 -4.14 -27.95 -9.27
CA GLU A 199 -3.92 -26.98 -8.20
C GLU A 199 -2.83 -25.96 -8.59
N ASP A 200 -1.68 -26.48 -9.06
CA ASP A 200 -0.58 -25.71 -9.67
C ASP A 200 -0.95 -24.82 -10.86
N ALA A 201 -2.07 -25.11 -11.54
CA ALA A 201 -2.51 -24.37 -12.72
C ALA A 201 -3.54 -23.28 -12.38
N LEU A 202 -4.08 -23.26 -11.16
CA LEU A 202 -5.03 -22.26 -10.71
C LEU A 202 -4.29 -21.09 -10.05
N ASP A 203 -4.67 -19.87 -10.41
CA ASP A 203 -4.09 -18.68 -9.82
C ASP A 203 -4.80 -18.34 -8.50
N GLU A 204 -4.04 -18.27 -7.42
CA GLU A 204 -4.51 -17.75 -6.13
C GLU A 204 -4.41 -16.22 -6.09
N TYR A 205 -5.44 -15.56 -5.56
CA TYR A 205 -5.49 -14.10 -5.47
C TYR A 205 -4.55 -13.56 -4.40
N GLU A 206 -4.31 -14.35 -3.36
CA GLU A 206 -3.54 -14.03 -2.16
C GLU A 206 -2.02 -14.14 -2.43
N HIS A 207 -1.64 -15.01 -3.37
CA HIS A 207 -0.25 -15.29 -3.72
C HIS A 207 0.54 -14.02 -4.07
N PHE A 208 1.70 -13.79 -3.46
CA PHE A 208 2.51 -12.58 -3.68
C PHE A 208 3.17 -12.50 -5.07
N GLY A 209 3.16 -13.58 -5.85
CA GLY A 209 3.47 -13.53 -7.28
C GLY A 209 2.31 -13.00 -8.12
N ASN A 210 1.09 -13.04 -7.57
CA ASN A 210 -0.13 -12.51 -8.15
C ASN A 210 -0.49 -11.11 -7.65
N ARG A 211 0.05 -10.70 -6.50
CA ARG A 211 -0.11 -9.37 -5.92
C ARG A 211 1.14 -8.53 -6.08
N ARG A 212 0.97 -7.35 -6.67
CA ARG A 212 2.06 -6.39 -6.89
C ARG A 212 1.88 -5.17 -6.00
N LEU A 213 2.98 -4.69 -5.44
CA LEU A 213 3.00 -3.43 -4.70
C LEU A 213 3.25 -2.25 -5.66
N ARG A 214 2.33 -1.29 -5.65
CA ARG A 214 2.52 0.00 -6.32
C ARG A 214 3.17 0.97 -5.34
N THR A 215 4.38 1.43 -5.66
CA THR A 215 5.13 2.36 -4.81
C THR A 215 4.69 3.80 -5.04
N VAL A 216 5.12 4.71 -4.16
CA VAL A 216 4.78 6.14 -4.24
C VAL A 216 5.11 6.75 -5.61
N GLY A 217 6.25 6.37 -6.21
CA GLY A 217 6.68 6.88 -7.51
C GLY A 217 5.69 6.53 -8.62
N GLU A 218 5.17 5.30 -8.62
CA GLU A 218 4.19 4.86 -9.61
C GLU A 218 2.82 5.51 -9.42
N LEU A 219 2.39 5.70 -8.17
CA LEU A 219 1.13 6.38 -7.87
C LEU A 219 1.16 7.84 -8.35
N ILE A 220 2.28 8.54 -8.09
CA ILE A 220 2.50 9.91 -8.57
C ILE A 220 2.61 9.94 -10.10
N GLN A 221 3.31 8.98 -10.70
CA GLN A 221 3.43 8.87 -12.15
C GLN A 221 2.05 8.73 -12.82
N GLU A 222 1.15 7.94 -12.24
CA GLU A 222 -0.20 7.80 -12.77
C GLU A 222 -1.02 9.08 -12.63
N ALA A 223 -0.98 9.75 -11.47
CA ALA A 223 -1.63 11.05 -11.30
C ALA A 223 -1.09 12.10 -12.28
N PHE A 224 0.23 12.11 -12.49
CA PHE A 224 0.89 12.99 -13.46
C PHE A 224 0.47 12.68 -14.90
N ARG A 225 0.41 11.39 -15.27
CA ARG A 225 -0.04 10.92 -16.58
C ARG A 225 -1.48 11.34 -16.87
N ILE A 226 -2.39 11.21 -15.91
CA ILE A 226 -3.77 11.69 -16.04
C ILE A 226 -3.79 13.19 -16.30
N GLY A 227 -2.98 13.96 -15.57
CA GLY A 227 -2.79 15.39 -15.80
C GLY A 227 -2.31 15.71 -17.21
N LEU A 228 -1.33 14.96 -17.71
CA LEU A 228 -0.80 15.11 -19.08
C LEU A 228 -1.84 14.77 -20.15
N TYR A 229 -2.67 13.73 -19.97
CA TYR A 229 -3.75 13.43 -20.92
C TYR A 229 -4.78 14.55 -21.02
N ARG A 230 -5.14 15.15 -19.89
CA ARG A 230 -6.04 16.31 -19.86
C ARG A 230 -5.39 17.51 -20.59
N MET A 231 -4.10 17.73 -20.36
CA MET A 231 -3.33 18.79 -21.04
C MET A 231 -3.22 18.52 -22.55
N GLU A 232 -2.93 17.29 -22.96
CA GLU A 232 -2.85 16.89 -24.38
C GLU A 232 -4.15 17.20 -25.12
N ARG A 233 -5.30 16.90 -24.50
CA ARG A 233 -6.61 17.22 -25.07
C ARG A 233 -6.78 18.73 -25.31
N VAL A 234 -6.40 19.55 -24.34
CA VAL A 234 -6.45 21.03 -24.46
C VAL A 234 -5.51 21.52 -25.56
N VAL A 235 -4.32 20.95 -25.66
CA VAL A 235 -3.37 21.29 -26.73
C VAL A 235 -3.94 20.94 -28.10
N ARG A 236 -4.51 19.74 -28.28
CA ARG A 236 -5.15 19.32 -29.54
C ARG A 236 -6.29 20.25 -29.95
N GLU A 237 -7.11 20.66 -29.00
CA GLU A 237 -8.21 21.60 -29.23
C GLU A 237 -7.68 22.97 -29.69
N ARG A 238 -6.68 23.53 -28.98
CA ARG A 238 -6.09 24.82 -29.34
C ARG A 238 -5.39 24.82 -30.69
N LEU A 239 -4.69 23.73 -31.03
CA LEU A 239 -4.06 23.56 -32.35
C LEU A 239 -5.05 23.57 -33.51
N MET A 240 -6.33 23.25 -33.27
CA MET A 240 -7.38 23.31 -34.29
C MET A 240 -8.08 24.67 -34.35
N THR A 241 -8.08 25.44 -33.26
CA THR A 241 -8.84 26.69 -33.14
C THR A 241 -8.00 27.95 -33.32
N GLU A 242 -6.72 27.92 -32.93
CA GLU A 242 -5.82 29.10 -32.98
C GLU A 242 -5.12 29.23 -34.35
N ASP A 243 -4.73 30.45 -34.69
CA ASP A 243 -4.07 30.76 -35.96
C ASP A 243 -2.61 30.31 -35.94
N ALA A 244 -2.18 29.65 -37.01
CA ALA A 244 -0.88 28.96 -37.11
C ALA A 244 0.30 29.89 -36.86
N ASP A 245 0.20 31.16 -37.26
CA ASP A 245 1.25 32.16 -37.12
C ASP A 245 1.41 32.68 -35.67
N THR A 246 0.44 32.41 -34.79
CA THR A 246 0.43 32.87 -33.39
C THR A 246 0.77 31.78 -32.38
N ILE A 247 0.89 30.52 -32.83
CA ILE A 247 1.08 29.37 -31.95
C ILE A 247 2.52 29.36 -31.43
N THR A 248 2.66 29.45 -30.10
CA THR A 248 3.92 29.19 -29.39
C THR A 248 3.67 28.15 -28.29
N PRO A 249 4.68 27.39 -27.84
CA PRO A 249 4.49 26.42 -26.75
C PRO A 249 3.86 27.02 -25.49
N GLN A 250 4.16 28.29 -25.18
CA GLN A 250 3.58 28.98 -24.01
C GLN A 250 2.08 29.27 -24.17
N THR A 251 1.60 29.55 -25.39
CA THR A 251 0.18 29.85 -25.62
C THR A 251 -0.67 28.58 -25.61
N ILE A 252 -0.13 27.44 -26.06
CA ILE A 252 -0.87 26.18 -26.14
C ILE A 252 -0.78 25.33 -24.87
N ILE A 253 0.33 25.39 -24.11
CA ILE A 253 0.52 24.56 -22.92
C ILE A 253 -0.17 25.20 -21.70
N ASN A 254 -1.19 24.52 -21.18
CA ASN A 254 -1.83 24.86 -19.92
C ASN A 254 -1.48 23.82 -18.85
N ILE A 255 -0.69 24.21 -17.84
CA ILE A 255 -0.25 23.32 -16.77
C ILE A 255 -1.29 23.07 -15.67
N ARG A 256 -2.40 23.85 -15.64
CA ARG A 256 -3.40 23.76 -14.56
C ARG A 256 -3.96 22.34 -14.37
N PRO A 257 -4.29 21.55 -15.42
CA PRO A 257 -4.77 20.18 -15.25
C PRO A 257 -3.75 19.25 -14.60
N VAL A 258 -2.46 19.46 -14.88
CA VAL A 258 -1.36 18.66 -14.31
C VAL A 258 -1.19 18.97 -12.82
N VAL A 259 -1.11 20.25 -12.47
CA VAL A 259 -1.00 20.70 -11.06
C VAL A 259 -2.23 20.30 -10.26
N ALA A 260 -3.42 20.41 -10.84
CA ALA A 260 -4.67 20.01 -10.19
C ALA A 260 -4.69 18.51 -9.87
N ALA A 261 -4.28 17.65 -10.82
CA ALA A 261 -4.23 16.21 -10.60
C ALA A 261 -3.25 15.82 -9.48
N GLN A 262 -2.09 16.49 -9.40
CA GLN A 262 -1.14 16.27 -8.30
C GLN A 262 -1.69 16.75 -6.95
N LYS A 263 -2.30 17.95 -6.90
CA LYS A 263 -2.92 18.47 -5.67
C LYS A 263 -4.05 17.58 -5.18
N GLU A 264 -4.89 17.08 -6.09
CA GLU A 264 -5.96 16.14 -5.78
C GLU A 264 -5.41 14.83 -5.20
N PHE A 265 -4.33 14.30 -5.77
CA PHE A 265 -3.66 13.11 -5.25
C PHE A 265 -3.15 13.32 -3.82
N PHE A 266 -2.35 14.36 -3.55
CA PHE A 266 -1.81 14.58 -2.21
C PHE A 266 -2.84 15.06 -1.19
N GLY A 267 -3.87 15.80 -1.62
CA GLY A 267 -4.87 16.39 -0.73
C GLY A 267 -6.07 15.49 -0.42
N SER A 268 -6.40 14.52 -1.27
CA SER A 268 -7.64 13.75 -1.14
C SER A 268 -7.52 12.25 -1.37
N SER A 269 -6.34 11.74 -1.74
CA SER A 269 -6.13 10.29 -1.89
C SER A 269 -6.16 9.58 -0.53
N GLN A 270 -6.80 8.42 -0.47
CA GLN A 270 -6.76 7.53 0.70
C GLN A 270 -5.34 7.04 1.06
N LEU A 271 -4.43 7.05 0.09
CA LEU A 271 -3.03 6.66 0.28
C LEU A 271 -2.14 7.82 0.73
N SER A 272 -2.62 9.07 0.62
CA SER A 272 -1.95 10.26 1.16
C SER A 272 -2.47 10.50 2.57
N GLN A 273 -1.81 9.90 3.56
CA GLN A 273 -2.24 9.92 4.95
C GLN A 273 -1.35 10.86 5.77
N PHE A 274 -1.93 11.48 6.80
CA PHE A 274 -1.13 12.18 7.81
C PHE A 274 -0.17 11.19 8.47
N MET A 275 1.09 11.57 8.56
CA MET A 275 2.10 10.73 9.17
C MET A 275 1.75 10.51 10.66
N ASP A 276 1.62 9.25 11.07
CA ASP A 276 1.66 8.86 12.47
C ASP A 276 3.04 9.20 13.04
N GLN A 277 3.07 10.13 13.98
CA GLN A 277 4.23 10.67 14.67
C GLN A 277 4.00 10.66 16.19
N THR A 278 3.23 9.67 16.67
CA THR A 278 3.07 9.44 18.11
C THR A 278 4.45 9.23 18.75
N ASN A 279 5.26 8.34 18.17
CA ASN A 279 6.67 8.12 18.51
C ASN A 279 7.49 7.78 17.26
N SER A 280 8.81 7.63 17.41
CA SER A 280 9.71 7.34 16.29
C SER A 280 9.40 6.02 15.57
N LEU A 281 8.98 4.98 16.30
CA LEU A 281 8.60 3.69 15.70
C LEU A 281 7.31 3.79 14.87
N SER A 282 6.32 4.54 15.34
CA SER A 282 5.05 4.68 14.62
C SER A 282 5.25 5.29 13.23
N GLY A 283 6.11 6.31 13.12
CA GLY A 283 6.51 6.91 11.85
C GLY A 283 7.32 5.98 10.94
N LEU A 284 8.21 5.15 11.51
CA LEU A 284 8.95 4.15 10.75
C LEU A 284 8.02 3.07 10.18
N THR A 285 7.16 2.48 11.01
CA THR A 285 6.18 1.49 10.56
C THR A 285 5.23 2.08 9.52
N HIS A 286 4.74 3.30 9.72
CA HIS A 286 3.78 3.89 8.79
C HIS A 286 4.36 4.03 7.37
N ARG A 287 5.65 4.37 7.24
CA ARG A 287 6.35 4.42 5.94
C ARG A 287 6.55 3.05 5.30
N ARG A 288 6.50 1.96 6.07
CA ARG A 288 6.65 0.57 5.62
C ARG A 288 5.33 -0.21 5.52
N ARG A 289 4.20 0.50 5.62
CA ARG A 289 2.85 -0.07 5.59
C ARG A 289 2.46 -0.53 4.19
N LEU A 290 1.83 -1.70 4.11
CA LEU A 290 1.19 -2.24 2.91
C LEU A 290 -0.32 -2.06 3.05
N SER A 291 -0.98 -1.51 2.02
CA SER A 291 -2.43 -1.33 2.00
C SER A 291 -3.03 -2.01 0.77
N ALA A 292 -3.96 -2.93 1.00
CA ALA A 292 -4.81 -3.48 -0.06
C ALA A 292 -5.96 -2.53 -0.45
N LEU A 293 -6.20 -1.49 0.37
CA LEU A 293 -7.23 -0.47 0.17
C LEU A 293 -6.70 0.69 -0.68
N GLY A 294 -7.61 1.38 -1.37
CA GLY A 294 -7.31 2.60 -2.14
C GLY A 294 -7.78 2.51 -3.59
N ALA A 295 -7.55 3.58 -4.35
CA ALA A 295 -7.90 3.62 -5.77
C ALA A 295 -7.14 2.55 -6.57
N GLY A 296 -7.87 1.65 -7.22
CA GLY A 296 -7.31 0.50 -7.95
C GLY A 296 -7.02 -0.73 -7.08
N GLY A 297 -7.26 -0.66 -5.77
CA GLY A 297 -7.23 -1.79 -4.86
C GLY A 297 -8.63 -2.30 -4.52
N LEU A 298 -8.76 -2.96 -3.38
CA LEU A 298 -10.02 -3.46 -2.85
C LEU A 298 -10.75 -2.37 -2.06
N THR A 299 -12.07 -2.45 -2.01
CA THR A 299 -12.86 -1.72 -1.01
C THR A 299 -13.09 -2.61 0.20
N ARG A 300 -13.14 -2.02 1.39
CA ARG A 300 -13.29 -2.75 2.66
C ARG A 300 -14.49 -3.69 2.67
N GLU A 301 -15.61 -3.28 2.09
CA GLU A 301 -16.87 -4.02 2.05
C GLU A 301 -16.89 -5.17 1.03
N ARG A 302 -16.03 -5.09 0.01
CA ARG A 302 -15.97 -6.08 -1.08
C ARG A 302 -14.75 -6.98 -1.00
N ALA A 303 -13.90 -6.78 0.01
CA ALA A 303 -12.75 -7.64 0.24
C ALA A 303 -13.26 -9.03 0.68
N PRO A 304 -12.91 -10.11 -0.05
CA PRO A 304 -13.15 -11.48 0.40
C PRO A 304 -12.50 -11.75 1.77
N ILE A 305 -12.83 -12.88 2.39
CA ILE A 305 -12.21 -13.25 3.67
C ILE A 305 -10.79 -13.75 3.41
N GLU A 306 -10.60 -14.48 2.32
CA GLU A 306 -9.36 -15.12 1.87
C GLU A 306 -8.22 -14.11 1.72
N VAL A 307 -8.51 -12.93 1.17
CA VAL A 307 -7.50 -11.85 1.01
C VAL A 307 -7.00 -11.26 2.32
N ARG A 308 -7.67 -11.54 3.44
CA ARG A 308 -7.28 -11.10 4.79
C ARG A 308 -6.43 -12.14 5.50
N ASP A 309 -6.44 -13.38 5.02
CA ASP A 309 -5.72 -14.48 5.64
C ASP A 309 -4.22 -14.39 5.35
N VAL A 310 -3.43 -15.09 6.17
CA VAL A 310 -1.99 -15.18 6.00
C VAL A 310 -1.69 -16.28 4.98
N HIS A 311 -1.22 -15.88 3.81
CA HIS A 311 -0.75 -16.79 2.77
C HIS A 311 0.72 -17.18 3.02
N PRO A 312 1.15 -18.43 2.78
CA PRO A 312 2.53 -18.86 3.01
C PRO A 312 3.60 -18.02 2.29
N THR A 313 3.29 -17.50 1.09
CA THR A 313 4.22 -16.62 0.36
C THR A 313 4.41 -15.24 0.97
N HIS A 314 3.67 -14.89 2.03
CA HIS A 314 3.99 -13.75 2.88
C HIS A 314 5.31 -13.93 3.64
N TYR A 315 5.81 -15.15 3.83
CA TYR A 315 7.04 -15.43 4.55
C TYR A 315 8.21 -14.57 4.05
N GLY A 316 8.81 -13.81 4.97
CA GLY A 316 9.92 -12.92 4.67
C GLY A 316 9.57 -11.67 3.83
N ARG A 317 8.31 -11.48 3.45
CA ARG A 317 7.82 -10.38 2.58
C ARG A 317 6.86 -9.45 3.33
N MET A 318 5.83 -10.00 3.95
CA MET A 318 4.86 -9.27 4.78
C MET A 318 4.77 -9.93 6.15
N CYS A 319 4.78 -9.11 7.20
CA CYS A 319 4.69 -9.63 8.56
C CYS A 319 3.31 -10.26 8.80
N PRO A 320 3.24 -11.51 9.31
CA PRO A 320 1.98 -12.18 9.61
C PRO A 320 1.34 -11.69 10.93
N ILE A 321 2.09 -10.95 11.76
CA ILE A 321 1.64 -10.49 13.08
C ILE A 321 1.15 -9.05 13.04
N GLU A 322 1.89 -8.14 12.39
CA GLU A 322 1.59 -6.71 12.45
C GLU A 322 0.46 -6.31 11.48
N THR A 323 -0.77 -6.34 11.97
CA THR A 323 -1.98 -5.84 11.30
C THR A 323 -2.91 -5.19 12.33
N PRO A 324 -3.74 -4.20 11.96
CA PRO A 324 -4.79 -3.69 12.85
C PRO A 324 -5.80 -4.78 13.23
N GLU A 325 -6.30 -4.75 14.47
CA GLU A 325 -7.30 -5.71 15.02
C GLU A 325 -8.73 -5.41 14.56
N GLY A 326 -8.97 -4.19 14.07
CA GLY A 326 -10.30 -3.72 13.70
C GLY A 326 -10.76 -4.23 12.33
N PRO A 327 -11.69 -3.51 11.68
CA PRO A 327 -12.30 -3.96 10.41
C PRO A 327 -11.32 -4.05 9.23
N ASN A 328 -10.09 -3.58 9.41
CA ASN A 328 -9.02 -3.58 8.41
C ASN A 328 -8.01 -4.73 8.61
N ILE A 329 -8.28 -5.69 9.51
CA ILE A 329 -7.43 -6.86 9.69
C ILE A 329 -7.16 -7.57 8.35
N GLY A 330 -5.89 -7.88 8.10
CA GLY A 330 -5.39 -8.50 6.86
C GLY A 330 -5.33 -7.59 5.63
N LEU A 331 -6.07 -6.47 5.63
CA LEU A 331 -6.06 -5.49 4.53
C LEU A 331 -4.94 -4.45 4.66
N ILE A 332 -4.42 -4.28 5.88
CA ILE A 332 -3.28 -3.42 6.18
C ILE A 332 -2.24 -4.28 6.89
N GLY A 333 -1.09 -4.45 6.25
CA GLY A 333 0.06 -5.15 6.81
C GLY A 333 1.29 -4.25 6.85
N SER A 334 2.41 -4.83 7.29
CA SER A 334 3.71 -4.16 7.27
C SER A 334 4.74 -5.04 6.57
N LEU A 335 5.67 -4.42 5.83
CA LEU A 335 6.80 -5.13 5.24
C LEU A 335 7.62 -5.83 6.33
N SER A 336 8.05 -7.06 6.06
CA SER A 336 9.02 -7.75 6.90
C SER A 336 10.37 -7.00 6.91
N SER A 337 11.22 -7.29 7.88
CA SER A 337 12.43 -6.51 8.16
C SER A 337 13.41 -6.49 6.97
N TYR A 338 13.56 -7.61 6.28
CA TYR A 338 14.51 -7.77 5.16
C TYR A 338 13.85 -7.64 3.78
N ALA A 339 12.53 -7.47 3.73
CA ALA A 339 11.79 -7.40 2.48
C ALA A 339 12.21 -6.19 1.63
N ARG A 340 12.34 -6.39 0.32
CA ARG A 340 12.61 -5.35 -0.68
C ARG A 340 11.59 -5.42 -1.80
N VAL A 341 11.37 -4.28 -2.47
CA VAL A 341 10.49 -4.23 -3.65
C VAL A 341 11.36 -4.23 -4.90
N SER A 342 11.12 -5.20 -5.78
CA SER A 342 11.78 -5.29 -7.09
C SER A 342 11.38 -4.13 -8.02
N GLU A 343 12.14 -3.92 -9.10
CA GLU A 343 11.78 -2.94 -10.15
C GLU A 343 10.37 -3.20 -10.73
N HIS A 344 9.99 -4.47 -10.80
CA HIS A 344 8.68 -4.90 -11.27
C HIS A 344 7.58 -4.79 -10.20
N GLY A 345 7.88 -4.33 -8.99
CA GLY A 345 6.90 -4.11 -7.90
C GLY A 345 6.52 -5.37 -7.09
N PHE A 346 7.16 -6.51 -7.33
CA PHE A 346 7.00 -7.70 -6.48
C PHE A 346 7.86 -7.57 -5.23
N VAL A 347 7.34 -8.04 -4.09
CA VAL A 347 8.10 -8.10 -2.84
C VAL A 347 9.05 -9.30 -2.88
N THR A 348 10.31 -9.04 -2.59
CA THR A 348 11.40 -10.00 -2.61
C THR A 348 12.00 -10.13 -1.21
N THR A 349 12.58 -11.29 -0.94
CA THR A 349 13.23 -11.56 0.35
C THR A 349 14.59 -12.23 0.11
N PRO A 350 15.61 -11.95 0.95
CA PRO A 350 16.95 -12.48 0.75
C PRO A 350 17.13 -13.92 1.26
N TYR A 351 17.90 -14.72 0.54
CA TYR A 351 18.30 -16.08 0.92
C TYR A 351 19.79 -16.29 0.68
N ARG A 352 20.45 -17.09 1.54
CA ARG A 352 21.81 -17.59 1.31
C ARG A 352 21.77 -18.78 0.37
N VAL A 353 22.66 -18.80 -0.62
CA VAL A 353 22.75 -19.93 -1.56
C VAL A 353 23.43 -21.12 -0.90
N VAL A 354 22.86 -22.31 -1.07
CA VAL A 354 23.44 -23.58 -0.64
C VAL A 354 23.92 -24.35 -1.88
N LYS A 355 25.19 -24.76 -1.89
CA LYS A 355 25.79 -25.53 -2.99
C LYS A 355 26.34 -26.84 -2.43
N ASP A 356 25.86 -27.97 -2.94
CA ASP A 356 26.25 -29.31 -2.50
C ASP A 356 26.14 -29.52 -0.97
N GLY A 357 25.08 -28.98 -0.36
CA GLY A 357 24.83 -29.02 1.09
C GLY A 357 25.75 -28.13 1.93
N LYS A 358 26.52 -27.24 1.31
CA LYS A 358 27.30 -26.20 1.97
C LYS A 358 26.65 -24.84 1.80
N VAL A 359 26.32 -24.18 2.91
CA VAL A 359 25.82 -22.81 2.96
C VAL A 359 26.95 -21.86 2.56
N THR A 360 26.66 -20.95 1.65
CA THR A 360 27.59 -19.93 1.15
C THR A 360 27.21 -18.54 1.67
N ASP A 361 28.15 -17.58 1.55
CA ASP A 361 27.90 -16.16 1.88
C ASP A 361 27.22 -15.39 0.74
N GLU A 362 26.95 -16.05 -0.39
CA GLU A 362 26.24 -15.47 -1.53
C GLU A 362 24.75 -15.30 -1.17
N VAL A 363 24.25 -14.06 -1.21
CA VAL A 363 22.85 -13.73 -0.91
C VAL A 363 22.11 -13.33 -2.18
N VAL A 364 21.03 -14.04 -2.49
CA VAL A 364 20.14 -13.77 -3.62
C VAL A 364 18.78 -13.29 -3.11
N HIS A 365 18.13 -12.36 -3.80
CA HIS A 365 16.77 -11.93 -3.48
C HIS A 365 15.80 -12.55 -4.46
N LEU A 366 14.76 -13.22 -3.94
CA LEU A 366 13.78 -13.91 -4.76
C LEU A 366 12.37 -13.36 -4.52
N ASP A 367 11.59 -13.25 -5.58
CA ASP A 367 10.15 -13.06 -5.49
C ASP A 367 9.42 -14.37 -5.11
N ALA A 368 8.10 -14.32 -4.96
CA ALA A 368 7.33 -15.48 -4.50
C ALA A 368 7.36 -16.64 -5.52
N ASN A 369 7.23 -16.35 -6.83
CA ASN A 369 7.24 -17.39 -7.87
C ASN A 369 8.61 -18.05 -7.98
N GLN A 370 9.69 -17.28 -7.83
CA GLN A 370 11.06 -17.79 -7.87
C GLN A 370 11.41 -18.67 -6.66
N GLU A 371 10.79 -18.42 -5.51
CA GLU A 371 10.98 -19.22 -4.29
C GLU A 371 10.32 -20.61 -4.42
N GLU A 372 9.16 -20.70 -5.06
CA GLU A 372 8.42 -21.96 -5.24
C GLU A 372 9.21 -23.06 -5.98
N GLU A 373 10.12 -22.67 -6.86
CA GLU A 373 10.98 -23.60 -7.59
C GLU A 373 12.19 -24.11 -6.77
N LYS A 374 12.29 -23.72 -5.49
CA LYS A 374 13.46 -23.96 -4.63
C LYS A 374 13.08 -24.63 -3.32
N VAL A 375 14.02 -25.39 -2.78
CA VAL A 375 13.91 -25.96 -1.43
C VAL A 375 14.70 -25.08 -0.45
N VAL A 376 14.00 -24.48 0.51
CA VAL A 376 14.56 -23.46 1.41
C VAL A 376 14.64 -23.97 2.85
N ALA A 377 15.86 -24.12 3.38
CA ALA A 377 16.11 -24.47 4.77
C ALA A 377 15.89 -23.28 5.72
N GLN A 378 15.42 -23.58 6.93
CA GLN A 378 15.22 -22.57 7.98
C GLN A 378 16.55 -21.98 8.48
N ALA A 379 16.50 -20.74 8.99
CA ALA A 379 17.68 -20.04 9.51
C ALA A 379 18.40 -20.75 10.68
N ASN A 380 17.66 -21.55 11.45
CA ASN A 380 18.14 -22.29 12.62
C ASN A 380 18.68 -23.69 12.29
N ALA A 381 18.74 -24.08 11.01
CA ALA A 381 19.32 -25.35 10.61
C ALA A 381 20.79 -25.45 11.05
N GLU A 382 21.16 -26.58 11.66
CA GLU A 382 22.51 -26.78 12.17
C GLU A 382 23.54 -26.89 11.04
N VAL A 383 24.59 -26.07 11.12
CA VAL A 383 25.75 -26.10 10.22
C VAL A 383 27.02 -26.49 10.98
N ASP A 384 27.95 -27.15 10.29
CA ASP A 384 29.30 -27.40 10.81
C ASP A 384 30.23 -26.18 10.65
N LYS A 385 31.47 -26.27 11.16
CA LYS A 385 32.46 -25.19 11.07
C LYS A 385 32.87 -24.83 9.63
N THR A 386 32.58 -25.71 8.68
CA THR A 386 32.87 -25.51 7.25
C THR A 386 31.66 -24.97 6.48
N GLY A 387 30.52 -24.80 7.15
CA GLY A 387 29.25 -24.35 6.58
C GLY A 387 28.38 -25.46 6.01
N LYS A 388 28.69 -26.74 6.23
CA LYS A 388 27.85 -27.86 5.76
C LYS A 388 26.68 -28.12 6.69
N LEU A 389 25.50 -28.34 6.12
CA LEU A 389 24.30 -28.71 6.85
C LEU A 389 24.47 -30.10 7.50
N LYS A 390 24.04 -30.22 8.76
CA LYS A 390 24.11 -31.45 9.55
C LYS A 390 22.81 -32.24 9.49
N GLY A 391 22.93 -33.54 9.76
CA GLY A 391 21.80 -34.46 9.90
C GLY A 391 21.41 -35.16 8.60
N PRO A 392 20.64 -36.26 8.71
CA PRO A 392 20.16 -37.00 7.54
C PRO A 392 19.03 -36.27 6.79
N GLY A 393 18.34 -35.33 7.44
CA GLY A 393 17.31 -34.48 6.85
C GLY A 393 17.26 -33.14 7.58
N VAL A 394 17.08 -32.08 6.81
CA VAL A 394 17.01 -30.68 7.26
C VAL A 394 15.58 -30.20 7.05
N ALA A 395 15.02 -29.52 8.05
CA ALA A 395 13.70 -28.91 7.92
C ALA A 395 13.74 -27.81 6.87
N ALA A 396 12.94 -27.98 5.82
CA ALA A 396 12.89 -27.09 4.69
C ALA A 396 11.46 -26.87 4.22
N ARG A 397 11.24 -25.73 3.56
CA ARG A 397 10.02 -25.38 2.87
C ARG A 397 10.22 -25.70 1.39
N SER A 398 9.32 -26.48 0.81
CA SER A 398 9.26 -26.74 -0.64
C SER A 398 8.08 -25.99 -1.28
N ARG A 399 7.77 -26.29 -2.55
CA ARG A 399 6.79 -25.59 -3.39
C ARG A 399 5.44 -25.31 -2.72
N ASP A 400 4.87 -26.29 -2.03
CA ASP A 400 3.57 -26.16 -1.35
C ASP A 400 3.69 -25.48 0.02
N THR A 401 4.88 -24.95 0.33
CA THR A 401 5.27 -24.40 1.64
C THR A 401 5.09 -25.35 2.82
N GLU A 402 4.83 -26.62 2.55
CA GLU A 402 4.85 -27.69 3.54
C GLU A 402 6.25 -27.84 4.13
N LEU A 403 6.29 -27.97 5.46
CA LEU A 403 7.52 -28.24 6.18
C LEU A 403 7.88 -29.71 5.98
N THR A 404 8.90 -29.96 5.17
CA THR A 404 9.40 -31.30 4.88
C THR A 404 10.84 -31.47 5.35
N LEU A 405 11.24 -32.72 5.58
CA LEU A 405 12.64 -33.06 5.86
C LEU A 405 13.33 -33.41 4.54
N ALA A 406 14.14 -32.48 4.04
CA ALA A 406 14.89 -32.66 2.80
C ALA A 406 16.35 -33.05 3.10
N PRO A 407 16.97 -33.95 2.32
CA PRO A 407 18.39 -34.23 2.42
C PRO A 407 19.21 -32.95 2.22
N PRO A 408 20.34 -32.76 2.92
CA PRO A 408 21.22 -31.59 2.74
C PRO A 408 21.62 -31.25 1.30
N LYS A 409 21.67 -32.25 0.42
CA LYS A 409 22.05 -32.08 -0.99
C LYS A 409 20.95 -31.46 -1.85
N ASP A 410 19.71 -31.61 -1.42
CA ASP A 410 18.52 -31.14 -2.14
C ASP A 410 18.09 -29.74 -1.68
N ILE A 411 18.80 -29.18 -0.68
CA ILE A 411 18.61 -27.80 -0.22
C ILE A 411 19.29 -26.84 -1.19
N ASP A 412 18.51 -25.94 -1.80
CA ASP A 412 19.01 -24.89 -2.69
C ASP A 412 19.39 -23.62 -1.92
N LEU A 413 18.62 -23.29 -0.88
CA LEU A 413 18.65 -22.00 -0.21
C LEU A 413 18.50 -22.15 1.30
N MET A 414 18.94 -21.12 2.04
CA MET A 414 18.74 -21.00 3.48
C MET A 414 18.36 -19.57 3.86
N ASP A 415 17.43 -19.39 4.79
CA ASP A 415 17.08 -18.08 5.33
C ASP A 415 18.34 -17.33 5.85
N VAL A 416 18.32 -16.00 5.75
CA VAL A 416 19.44 -15.16 6.21
C VAL A 416 19.42 -14.93 7.73
N SER A 417 18.23 -14.90 8.33
CA SER A 417 18.03 -14.59 9.74
C SER A 417 16.71 -15.17 10.24
N PRO A 418 16.61 -15.64 11.50
CA PRO A 418 15.32 -15.99 12.11
C PRO A 418 14.33 -14.81 12.13
N ASN A 419 14.84 -13.57 12.17
CA ASN A 419 14.01 -12.35 12.17
C ASN A 419 13.53 -11.94 10.77
N GLN A 420 13.79 -12.75 9.74
CA GLN A 420 13.42 -12.45 8.36
C GLN A 420 11.91 -12.29 8.17
N ILE A 421 11.12 -13.03 8.96
CA ILE A 421 9.66 -13.12 8.86
C ILE A 421 8.98 -11.85 9.42
N TRP A 422 9.52 -11.31 10.50
CA TRP A 422 8.85 -10.29 11.31
C TRP A 422 9.03 -8.89 10.74
N SER A 423 8.05 -8.00 10.99
CA SER A 423 8.23 -6.55 10.78
C SER A 423 9.19 -5.98 11.83
N VAL A 424 9.60 -4.72 11.63
CA VAL A 424 10.47 -4.02 12.57
C VAL A 424 9.83 -3.92 13.96
N ALA A 425 8.53 -3.59 14.04
CA ALA A 425 7.83 -3.45 15.32
C ALA A 425 7.65 -4.80 16.03
N THR A 426 7.33 -5.87 15.29
CA THR A 426 7.20 -7.20 15.87
C THR A 426 8.56 -7.75 16.33
N ALA A 427 9.64 -7.47 15.60
CA ALA A 427 11.00 -7.88 15.95
C ALA A 427 11.57 -7.17 17.20
N LEU A 428 10.87 -6.17 17.75
CA LEU A 428 11.23 -5.50 19.01
C LEU A 428 10.67 -6.21 20.25
N ILE A 429 9.82 -7.23 20.09
CA ILE A 429 9.26 -7.99 21.21
C ILE A 429 10.28 -9.08 21.61
N PRO A 430 10.88 -9.01 22.81
CA PRO A 430 11.72 -10.10 23.30
C PRO A 430 10.85 -11.32 23.65
N PHE A 431 11.41 -12.52 23.48
CA PHE A 431 10.71 -13.78 23.78
C PHE A 431 9.43 -14.01 22.96
N LEU A 432 9.34 -13.41 21.77
CA LEU A 432 8.19 -13.49 20.87
C LEU A 432 7.75 -14.94 20.59
N GLU A 433 8.68 -15.88 20.54
CA GLU A 433 8.44 -17.31 20.34
C GLU A 433 7.64 -17.98 21.48
N HIS A 434 7.49 -17.30 22.62
CA HIS A 434 6.72 -17.76 23.78
C HIS A 434 5.34 -17.10 23.87
N ASP A 435 5.04 -16.13 23.00
CA ASP A 435 3.78 -15.40 22.98
C ASP A 435 2.81 -15.98 21.93
N ASP A 436 1.52 -16.02 22.26
CA ASP A 436 0.48 -16.30 21.28
C ASP A 436 0.40 -15.19 20.23
N ALA A 437 0.12 -15.55 18.98
CA ALA A 437 0.08 -14.61 17.86
C ALA A 437 -0.87 -13.43 18.07
N ASN A 438 -2.01 -13.63 18.75
CA ASN A 438 -2.95 -12.54 19.02
C ASN A 438 -2.36 -11.51 19.99
N ARG A 439 -1.60 -11.97 21.00
CA ARG A 439 -0.96 -11.10 21.99
C ARG A 439 0.26 -10.40 21.40
N ALA A 440 1.02 -11.09 20.57
CA ALA A 440 2.11 -10.49 19.79
C ALA A 440 1.60 -9.39 18.86
N LEU A 441 0.45 -9.60 18.20
CA LEU A 441 -0.21 -8.62 17.34
C LEU A 441 -0.60 -7.37 18.13
N MET A 442 -1.28 -7.56 19.27
CA MET A 442 -1.63 -6.47 20.19
C MET A 442 -0.39 -5.72 20.68
N GLY A 443 0.66 -6.44 21.10
CA GLY A 443 1.93 -5.86 21.54
C GLY A 443 2.61 -5.03 20.46
N SER A 444 2.68 -5.55 19.23
CA SER A 444 3.25 -4.83 18.08
C SER A 444 2.46 -3.57 17.74
N ASN A 445 1.12 -3.61 17.86
CA ASN A 445 0.27 -2.46 17.62
C ASN A 445 0.39 -1.39 18.71
N MET A 446 0.42 -1.79 19.99
CA MET A 446 0.49 -0.89 21.14
C MET A 446 1.84 -0.18 21.25
N GLN A 447 2.95 -0.81 20.85
CA GLN A 447 4.26 -0.15 20.81
C GLN A 447 4.26 1.17 19.99
N ARG A 448 3.46 1.24 18.93
CA ARG A 448 3.33 2.45 18.09
C ARG A 448 2.52 3.56 18.75
N GLN A 449 1.79 3.24 19.81
CA GLN A 449 0.95 4.19 20.55
C GLN A 449 1.67 4.74 21.79
N ALA A 450 2.85 4.23 22.11
CA ALA A 450 3.65 4.72 23.25
C ALA A 450 3.97 6.21 23.08
N VAL A 451 3.73 7.00 24.13
CA VAL A 451 3.98 8.44 24.11
C VAL A 451 5.43 8.71 24.55
N PRO A 452 6.17 9.61 23.89
CA PRO A 452 7.51 9.99 24.30
C PRO A 452 7.53 10.58 25.71
N LEU A 453 8.36 10.02 26.59
CA LEU A 453 8.49 10.44 27.98
C LEU A 453 9.50 11.58 28.13
N LEU A 454 9.36 12.36 29.20
CA LEU A 454 10.30 13.44 29.54
C LEU A 454 11.73 12.89 29.72
N LYS A 455 11.85 11.74 30.39
CA LYS A 455 13.08 10.97 30.60
C LYS A 455 12.94 9.65 29.85
N THR A 456 13.90 9.33 28.99
CA THR A 456 13.90 8.08 28.19
C THR A 456 14.94 7.10 28.70
N ASP A 457 14.54 5.84 28.89
CA ASP A 457 15.43 4.76 29.28
C ASP A 457 15.40 3.67 28.21
N ALA A 458 16.58 3.23 27.78
CA ALA A 458 16.68 2.05 26.93
C ALA A 458 16.16 0.81 27.70
N PRO A 459 15.49 -0.14 27.02
CA PRO A 459 15.02 -1.36 27.66
C PRO A 459 16.21 -2.18 28.16
N LEU A 460 16.14 -2.71 29.39
CA LEU A 460 17.18 -3.60 29.91
C LEU A 460 17.20 -4.95 29.18
N ILE A 461 16.05 -5.39 28.68
CA ILE A 461 15.87 -6.60 27.88
C ILE A 461 15.39 -6.14 26.50
N GLY A 462 16.26 -6.22 25.51
CA GLY A 462 15.96 -5.87 24.11
C GLY A 462 16.28 -7.01 23.14
N THR A 463 16.06 -6.78 21.85
CA THR A 463 16.29 -7.76 20.78
C THR A 463 17.50 -7.43 19.90
N GLY A 464 18.06 -6.23 20.04
CA GLY A 464 19.11 -5.67 19.18
C GLY A 464 18.56 -4.92 17.96
N MET A 465 17.23 -4.93 17.75
CA MET A 465 16.57 -4.17 16.68
C MET A 465 16.42 -2.68 17.04
N GLU A 466 16.46 -2.33 18.33
CA GLU A 466 16.21 -1.00 18.88
C GLU A 466 17.13 0.05 18.26
N ARG A 467 18.44 -0.25 18.19
CA ARG A 467 19.43 0.65 17.61
C ARG A 467 19.16 0.88 16.13
N ARG A 468 18.98 -0.18 15.34
CA ARG A 468 18.75 -0.03 13.90
C ARG A 468 17.44 0.70 13.61
N ALA A 469 16.38 0.36 14.34
CA ALA A 469 15.09 1.04 14.23
C ALA A 469 15.21 2.53 14.54
N ALA A 470 15.88 2.92 15.62
CA ALA A 470 16.10 4.30 16.00
C ALA A 470 16.87 5.10 14.94
N LEU A 471 17.98 4.55 14.44
CA LEU A 471 18.81 5.20 13.41
C LEU A 471 18.04 5.39 12.09
N ASP A 472 17.24 4.41 11.68
CA ASP A 472 16.49 4.46 10.41
C ASP A 472 15.26 5.36 10.44
N THR A 473 14.84 5.82 11.63
CA THR A 473 13.70 6.74 11.75
C THR A 473 14.00 8.10 11.13
N GLY A 474 15.25 8.57 11.24
CA GLY A 474 15.64 9.95 10.92
C GLY A 474 15.32 10.97 12.02
N ASP A 475 14.88 10.52 13.21
CA ASP A 475 14.63 11.39 14.36
C ASP A 475 15.89 11.64 15.20
N VAL A 476 16.86 10.72 15.15
CA VAL A 476 18.18 10.89 15.75
C VAL A 476 19.11 11.67 14.82
N LEU A 477 20.09 12.35 15.40
CA LEU A 477 21.09 13.10 14.64
C LEU A 477 22.38 12.28 14.56
N LEU A 478 22.84 12.02 13.33
CA LEU A 478 24.07 11.29 13.05
C LEU A 478 25.15 12.22 12.45
N ALA A 479 26.41 11.90 12.74
CA ALA A 479 27.56 12.58 12.16
C ALA A 479 27.68 12.24 10.66
N ARG A 480 27.69 13.26 9.81
CA ARG A 480 27.86 13.07 8.35
C ARG A 480 29.26 12.59 7.99
N ASP A 481 30.25 13.01 8.76
CA ASP A 481 31.67 12.80 8.51
C ASP A 481 32.42 12.61 9.83
N SER A 482 33.57 11.94 9.76
CA SER A 482 34.44 11.78 10.93
C SER A 482 35.12 13.10 11.31
N GLY A 483 35.17 13.41 12.60
CA GLY A 483 35.74 14.66 13.10
C GLY A 483 35.84 14.72 14.62
N THR A 484 36.12 15.90 15.15
CA THR A 484 36.16 16.16 16.60
C THR A 484 35.11 17.21 16.96
N VAL A 485 34.32 16.97 17.99
CA VAL A 485 33.28 17.90 18.45
C VAL A 485 33.94 19.16 19.00
N ALA A 486 33.79 20.28 18.30
CA ALA A 486 34.36 21.57 18.68
C ALA A 486 33.42 22.36 19.61
N TYR A 487 32.11 22.17 19.47
CA TYR A 487 31.10 22.88 20.26
C TYR A 487 29.82 22.06 20.40
N VAL A 488 29.18 22.14 21.57
CA VAL A 488 27.91 21.50 21.91
C VAL A 488 27.14 22.42 22.84
N ASP A 489 25.86 22.65 22.53
CA ASP A 489 24.88 23.18 23.47
C ASP A 489 23.51 22.51 23.25
N SER A 490 22.45 23.07 23.84
CA SER A 490 21.10 22.52 23.72
C SER A 490 20.46 22.70 22.35
N GLU A 491 21.00 23.53 21.47
CA GLU A 491 20.43 23.96 20.19
C GLU A 491 21.26 23.49 18.98
N ARG A 492 22.56 23.29 19.13
CA ARG A 492 23.43 22.90 18.03
C ARG A 492 24.68 22.13 18.47
N ILE A 493 25.24 21.41 17.51
CA ILE A 493 26.49 20.64 17.62
C ILE A 493 27.38 21.05 16.45
N VAL A 494 28.67 21.29 16.71
CA VAL A 494 29.66 21.61 15.68
C VAL A 494 30.77 20.57 15.70
N VAL A 495 30.97 19.88 14.59
CA VAL A 495 32.04 18.89 14.39
C VAL A 495 33.09 19.49 13.47
N GLU A 496 34.35 19.53 13.91
CA GLU A 496 35.48 20.03 13.15
C GLU A 496 36.25 18.89 12.48
N ARG A 497 36.51 19.04 11.19
CA ARG A 497 37.28 18.13 10.35
C ARG A 497 38.42 18.91 9.71
N GLY A 498 39.53 19.04 10.43
CA GLY A 498 40.69 19.81 9.97
C GLY A 498 40.33 21.29 9.84
N SER A 499 40.13 21.78 8.61
CA SER A 499 39.76 23.18 8.33
C SER A 499 38.26 23.40 8.08
N THR A 500 37.46 22.35 7.95
CA THR A 500 36.01 22.44 7.75
C THR A 500 35.24 22.20 9.05
N LYS A 501 34.08 22.85 9.17
CA LYS A 501 33.17 22.71 10.31
C LYS A 501 31.79 22.31 9.81
N ASP A 502 31.29 21.21 10.33
CA ASP A 502 29.95 20.72 10.08
C ASP A 502 29.06 21.10 11.26
N GLU A 503 28.05 21.94 11.01
CA GLU A 503 27.10 22.42 12.02
C GLU A 503 25.77 21.68 11.89
N TYR A 504 25.25 21.25 13.03
CA TYR A 504 24.02 20.48 13.15
C TYR A 504 23.07 21.18 14.10
N GLU A 505 21.92 21.62 13.61
CA GLU A 505 20.85 22.22 14.42
C GLU A 505 19.97 21.13 15.03
N LEU A 506 19.65 21.29 16.31
CA LEU A 506 18.80 20.39 17.08
C LEU A 506 17.35 20.88 17.05
N ARG A 507 16.42 19.95 16.85
CA ARG A 507 14.98 20.22 16.94
C ARG A 507 14.57 20.34 18.39
N LYS A 508 13.96 21.45 18.80
CA LYS A 508 13.56 21.71 20.19
C LYS A 508 12.06 21.99 20.29
N TYR A 509 11.38 21.29 21.18
CA TYR A 509 9.98 21.55 21.58
C TYR A 509 9.03 21.73 20.39
N MET A 510 9.22 20.96 19.32
CA MET A 510 8.32 21.02 18.16
C MET A 510 7.12 20.11 18.40
N ARG A 511 5.97 20.53 17.88
CA ARG A 511 4.73 19.76 17.90
C ARG A 511 4.76 18.65 16.84
N SER A 512 4.35 17.45 17.20
CA SER A 512 4.05 16.37 16.24
C SER A 512 2.60 16.43 15.75
N ASN A 513 2.27 15.66 14.71
CA ASN A 513 0.89 15.56 14.22
C ASN A 513 -0.12 15.13 15.30
N GLN A 514 0.29 14.32 16.27
CA GLN A 514 -0.55 13.83 17.37
C GLN A 514 -0.43 14.68 18.63
N GLY A 515 0.25 15.84 18.56
CA GLY A 515 0.44 16.74 19.70
C GLY A 515 1.49 16.24 20.71
N THR A 516 2.29 15.23 20.36
CA THR A 516 3.45 14.81 21.16
C THR A 516 4.66 15.70 20.86
N ILE A 517 5.69 15.62 21.70
CA ILE A 517 6.91 16.42 21.57
C ILE A 517 7.92 15.80 20.58
N ILE A 518 8.46 16.63 19.68
CA ILE A 518 9.65 16.36 18.88
C ILE A 518 10.80 17.21 19.46
N HIS A 519 11.75 16.55 20.11
CA HIS A 519 12.84 17.18 20.84
C HIS A 519 14.11 16.33 20.77
N GLN A 520 15.22 16.98 20.42
CA GLN A 520 16.54 16.36 20.35
C GLN A 520 17.42 16.78 21.52
N LYS A 521 18.21 15.84 22.03
CA LYS A 521 19.14 16.02 23.15
C LYS A 521 20.56 15.63 22.70
N PRO A 522 21.55 16.53 22.81
CA PRO A 522 22.94 16.19 22.46
C PRO A 522 23.46 15.07 23.36
N ARG A 523 24.28 14.18 22.79
CA ARG A 523 24.90 13.05 23.52
C ARG A 523 26.42 13.05 23.52
N VAL A 524 27.01 13.92 22.71
CA VAL A 524 28.46 14.14 22.65
C VAL A 524 28.87 15.33 23.51
N ASN A 525 30.12 15.35 23.93
CA ASN A 525 30.77 16.44 24.63
C ASN A 525 31.83 17.11 23.74
N VAL A 526 32.21 18.33 24.10
CA VAL A 526 33.32 19.03 23.44
C VAL A 526 34.62 18.24 23.62
N GLY A 527 35.29 17.98 22.50
CA GLY A 527 36.52 17.17 22.44
C GLY A 527 36.32 15.71 22.05
N ASP A 528 35.07 15.22 21.98
CA ASP A 528 34.78 13.85 21.56
C ASP A 528 35.15 13.64 20.09
N LYS A 529 35.77 12.50 19.78
CA LYS A 529 36.03 12.07 18.41
C LYS A 529 34.86 11.22 17.93
N VAL A 530 34.26 11.62 16.81
CA VAL A 530 33.12 10.94 16.20
C VAL A 530 33.50 10.42 14.83
N ALA A 531 33.07 9.20 14.51
CA ALA A 531 33.14 8.64 13.18
C ALA A 531 31.93 9.06 12.34
N GLN A 532 31.98 8.78 11.04
CA GLN A 532 30.80 8.90 10.19
C GLN A 532 29.71 7.94 10.70
N ASP A 533 28.46 8.39 10.69
CA ASP A 533 27.27 7.71 11.19
C ASP A 533 27.21 7.48 12.71
N ASP A 534 28.14 8.05 13.48
CA ASP A 534 28.05 8.06 14.94
C ASP A 534 26.92 8.97 15.43
N LEU A 535 26.29 8.58 16.54
CA LEU A 535 25.20 9.32 17.17
C LEU A 535 25.72 10.64 17.77
N LEU A 536 25.13 11.75 17.33
CA LEU A 536 25.37 13.09 17.90
C LEU A 536 24.28 13.48 18.90
N ALA A 537 23.02 13.19 18.60
CA ALA A 537 21.87 13.52 19.44
C ALA A 537 20.76 12.48 19.36
N ASP A 538 20.15 12.21 20.51
CA ASP A 538 18.92 11.42 20.61
C ASP A 538 17.70 12.27 20.23
N GLY A 539 16.66 11.63 19.71
CA GLY A 539 15.31 12.18 19.57
C GLY A 539 14.42 11.91 20.80
N SER A 540 13.11 12.17 20.66
CA SER A 540 12.14 12.10 21.75
C SER A 540 11.89 10.70 22.31
N SER A 541 12.02 9.66 21.49
CA SER A 541 11.73 8.27 21.85
C SER A 541 12.99 7.41 21.79
N THR A 542 14.15 7.99 22.09
CA THR A 542 15.43 7.30 22.02
C THR A 542 16.30 7.58 23.24
N SER A 543 17.18 6.63 23.56
CA SER A 543 18.18 6.75 24.61
C SER A 543 19.46 6.07 24.13
N GLN A 544 20.55 6.85 24.03
CA GLN A 544 21.86 6.38 23.54
C GLN A 544 21.80 5.75 22.13
N GLY A 545 20.94 6.28 21.27
CA GLY A 545 20.79 5.79 19.89
C GLY A 545 19.96 4.52 19.77
N GLU A 546 19.35 4.06 20.87
CA GLU A 546 18.39 2.95 20.89
C GLU A 546 16.98 3.47 21.08
N LEU A 547 16.01 2.75 20.53
CA LEU A 547 14.59 3.05 20.71
C LEU A 547 14.18 2.84 22.17
N ALA A 548 13.58 3.86 22.77
CA ALA A 548 13.19 3.91 24.17
C ALA A 548 11.72 4.36 24.25
N LEU A 549 10.80 3.39 24.23
CA LEU A 549 9.35 3.63 24.20
C LEU A 549 8.71 3.75 25.60
N GLY A 550 9.44 3.45 26.66
CA GLY A 550 8.90 3.38 28.01
C GLY A 550 9.97 3.38 29.10
N LYS A 551 9.67 2.72 30.23
CA LYS A 551 10.52 2.66 31.42
C LYS A 551 10.71 1.24 31.92
N ASN A 552 11.86 0.99 32.52
CA ASN A 552 12.12 -0.25 33.24
C ASN A 552 11.53 -0.14 34.65
N CYS A 553 10.48 -0.91 34.93
CA CYS A 553 9.78 -0.91 36.21
C CYS A 553 10.03 -2.21 36.99
N LEU A 554 10.14 -2.12 38.32
CA LEU A 554 10.10 -3.31 39.18
C LEU A 554 8.65 -3.77 39.30
N VAL A 555 8.35 -4.94 38.75
CA VAL A 555 7.00 -5.52 38.71
C VAL A 555 6.92 -6.73 39.63
N ALA A 556 5.80 -6.86 40.36
CA ALA A 556 5.46 -8.04 41.15
C ALA A 556 4.18 -8.69 40.62
N PHE A 557 4.23 -10.00 40.36
CA PHE A 557 3.07 -10.77 39.92
C PHE A 557 2.34 -11.36 41.14
N MET A 558 1.34 -10.65 41.64
CA MET A 558 0.47 -11.11 42.73
C MET A 558 -0.88 -10.41 42.67
N SER A 559 -1.94 -11.03 43.16
CA SER A 559 -3.20 -10.32 43.45
C SER A 559 -3.00 -9.40 44.66
N TRP A 560 -3.40 -8.14 44.57
CA TRP A 560 -3.23 -7.17 45.64
C TRP A 560 -4.57 -6.48 45.97
N GLU A 561 -5.22 -6.98 47.02
CA GLU A 561 -6.48 -6.43 47.57
C GLU A 561 -7.61 -6.20 46.53
N GLY A 562 -7.55 -6.91 45.39
CA GLY A 562 -8.52 -6.75 44.29
C GLY A 562 -8.36 -5.48 43.45
N TYR A 563 -7.37 -4.63 43.71
CA TYR A 563 -7.13 -3.42 42.90
C TYR A 563 -6.60 -3.73 41.50
N ASN A 564 -5.92 -4.85 41.33
CA ASN A 564 -5.50 -5.39 40.03
C ASN A 564 -6.43 -6.50 39.54
N PHE A 565 -7.74 -6.34 39.76
CA PHE A 565 -8.75 -7.24 39.20
C PHE A 565 -8.79 -7.10 37.67
N GLU A 566 -8.94 -8.23 36.97
CA GLU A 566 -8.82 -8.33 35.51
C GLU A 566 -7.47 -7.78 35.00
N ASP A 567 -7.49 -6.78 34.12
CA ASP A 567 -6.31 -6.19 33.49
C ASP A 567 -5.88 -4.86 34.16
N ALA A 568 -6.40 -4.55 35.35
CA ALA A 568 -6.06 -3.33 36.07
C ALA A 568 -4.61 -3.36 36.61
N ILE A 569 -3.91 -2.23 36.49
CA ILE A 569 -2.52 -2.08 36.92
C ILE A 569 -2.45 -1.15 38.13
N ILE A 570 -1.75 -1.59 39.18
CA ILE A 570 -1.41 -0.76 40.33
C ILE A 570 -0.02 -0.18 40.10
N ILE A 571 0.09 1.14 40.20
CA ILE A 571 1.37 1.85 40.08
C ILE A 571 1.81 2.41 41.44
N SER A 572 3.12 2.41 41.67
CA SER A 572 3.68 3.07 42.85
C SER A 572 3.60 4.59 42.68
N GLU A 573 3.21 5.30 43.73
CA GLU A 573 3.24 6.76 43.80
C GLU A 573 4.63 7.34 43.48
N ARG A 574 5.69 6.55 43.70
CA ARG A 574 7.06 6.94 43.34
C ARG A 574 7.21 7.29 41.86
N LEU A 575 6.55 6.56 40.96
CA LEU A 575 6.61 6.83 39.51
C LEU A 575 6.06 8.21 39.15
N VAL A 576 5.09 8.71 39.93
CA VAL A 576 4.52 10.05 39.79
C VAL A 576 5.46 11.10 40.38
N LYS A 577 5.99 10.86 41.58
CA LYS A 577 6.92 11.80 42.27
C LYS A 577 8.22 12.02 41.50
N ASP A 578 8.72 10.99 40.82
CA ASP A 578 9.99 11.01 40.10
C ASP A 578 9.83 11.44 38.62
N ASP A 579 8.60 11.73 38.16
CA ASP A 579 8.25 12.04 36.76
C ASP A 579 8.72 10.95 35.77
N GLU A 580 8.63 9.68 36.16
CA GLU A 580 9.11 8.57 35.33
C GLU A 580 8.22 8.33 34.11
N LEU A 581 6.90 8.55 34.26
CA LEU A 581 5.89 8.35 33.20
C LEU A 581 5.24 9.66 32.76
N SER A 582 5.93 10.80 32.94
CA SER A 582 5.44 12.12 32.54
C SER A 582 5.80 12.44 31.08
N SER A 583 4.86 12.98 30.30
CA SER A 583 5.02 13.37 28.90
C SER A 583 4.70 14.86 28.67
N ILE A 584 5.26 15.45 27.61
CA ILE A 584 4.94 16.82 27.18
C ILE A 584 4.03 16.74 25.95
N HIS A 585 2.90 17.44 26.02
CA HIS A 585 1.95 17.60 24.92
C HIS A 585 1.92 19.06 24.47
N ILE A 586 1.87 19.28 23.16
CA ILE A 586 1.84 20.60 22.53
C ILE A 586 0.60 20.69 21.65
N GLU A 587 -0.30 21.59 22.02
CA GLU A 587 -1.50 21.90 21.26
C GLU A 587 -1.36 23.25 20.56
N GLU A 588 -1.95 23.35 19.39
CA GLU A 588 -1.93 24.54 18.55
C GLU A 588 -3.35 25.03 18.38
N TYR A 589 -3.58 26.27 18.81
CA TYR A 589 -4.88 26.93 18.70
C TYR A 589 -4.75 28.05 17.67
N GLU A 590 -5.70 28.11 16.73
CA GLU A 590 -5.70 29.07 15.65
C GLU A 590 -6.99 29.89 15.67
N ILE A 591 -6.87 31.19 15.45
CA ILE A 591 -8.00 32.08 15.22
C ILE A 591 -7.63 33.11 14.15
N ASP A 592 -8.56 33.32 13.20
CA ASP A 592 -8.41 34.35 12.18
C ASP A 592 -9.25 35.58 12.52
N ALA A 593 -8.70 36.76 12.19
CA ALA A 593 -9.48 37.97 12.00
C ALA A 593 -9.88 38.10 10.52
N ARG A 594 -11.18 38.22 10.25
CA ARG A 594 -11.73 38.25 8.89
C ARG A 594 -12.49 39.54 8.61
N THR A 595 -12.53 39.94 7.35
CA THR A 595 -13.44 40.99 6.90
C THR A 595 -14.86 40.47 6.86
N THR A 596 -15.75 41.11 7.62
CA THR A 596 -17.19 40.81 7.60
C THR A 596 -17.95 41.87 6.81
N LYS A 597 -19.23 41.64 6.54
CA LYS A 597 -20.10 42.63 5.87
C LYS A 597 -20.32 43.90 6.70
N LEU A 598 -20.15 43.82 8.02
CA LEU A 598 -20.41 44.90 8.97
C LEU A 598 -19.14 45.65 9.39
N GLY A 599 -17.98 45.20 8.93
CA GLY A 599 -16.65 45.72 9.29
C GLY A 599 -15.64 44.60 9.46
N ASP A 600 -14.38 44.97 9.66
CA ASP A 600 -13.30 44.02 9.91
C ASP A 600 -13.34 43.53 11.37
N GLU A 601 -13.05 42.24 11.58
CA GLU A 601 -12.74 41.73 12.92
C GLU A 601 -11.39 42.26 13.38
N GLU A 602 -11.28 42.62 14.65
CA GLU A 602 -10.07 43.18 15.23
C GLU A 602 -9.54 42.28 16.35
N ILE A 603 -8.23 42.02 16.33
CA ILE A 603 -7.52 41.43 17.46
C ILE A 603 -7.10 42.59 18.36
N THR A 604 -7.58 42.59 19.60
CA THR A 604 -7.38 43.68 20.54
C THR A 604 -7.57 43.23 21.99
N ARG A 605 -6.88 43.93 22.90
CA ARG A 605 -7.08 43.80 24.34
C ARG A 605 -8.38 44.46 24.81
N ASP A 606 -8.96 45.41 24.06
CA ASP A 606 -10.20 46.12 24.45
C ASP A 606 -11.47 45.28 24.21
N ILE A 607 -11.65 44.24 25.03
CA ILE A 607 -12.76 43.29 24.90
C ILE A 607 -13.94 43.75 25.79
N PRO A 608 -15.17 43.88 25.24
CA PRO A 608 -16.32 44.33 26.01
C PRO A 608 -16.72 43.33 27.10
N ASN A 609 -17.17 43.86 28.25
CA ASN A 609 -17.73 43.07 29.37
C ASN A 609 -16.78 42.02 29.97
N ARG A 610 -15.46 42.24 29.87
CA ARG A 610 -14.43 41.41 30.53
C ARG A 610 -13.80 42.16 31.69
N SER A 611 -13.47 41.44 32.76
CA SER A 611 -12.73 42.00 33.89
C SER A 611 -11.24 42.11 33.56
N GLU A 612 -10.54 43.07 34.17
CA GLU A 612 -9.09 43.22 34.06
C GLU A 612 -8.33 41.94 34.48
N GLU A 613 -8.86 41.21 35.46
CA GLU A 613 -8.26 39.94 35.90
C GLU A 613 -8.26 38.89 34.78
N SER A 614 -9.31 38.84 33.97
CA SER A 614 -9.40 37.94 32.82
C SER A 614 -8.45 38.33 31.68
N LEU A 615 -8.01 39.60 31.63
CA LEU A 615 -7.12 40.13 30.60
C LEU A 615 -5.65 40.17 31.05
N ARG A 616 -5.35 39.77 32.30
CA ARG A 616 -4.03 39.93 32.92
C ARG A 616 -2.88 39.28 32.16
N ASN A 617 -3.17 38.19 31.45
CA ASN A 617 -2.19 37.39 30.71
C ASN A 617 -1.99 37.90 29.27
N LEU A 618 -2.83 38.81 28.78
CA LEU A 618 -2.73 39.38 27.44
C LEU A 618 -1.70 40.52 27.41
N ASP A 619 -1.03 40.67 26.27
CA ASP A 619 -0.24 41.84 25.94
C ASP A 619 -1.13 42.98 25.41
N ASP A 620 -0.50 44.07 24.97
CA ASP A 620 -1.22 45.26 24.51
C ASP A 620 -1.92 45.05 23.16
N GLU A 621 -1.54 44.02 22.39
CA GLU A 621 -2.21 43.61 21.16
C GLU A 621 -3.40 42.67 21.43
N GLY A 622 -3.54 42.17 22.66
CA GLY A 622 -4.60 41.24 23.05
C GLY A 622 -4.21 39.77 22.86
N ILE A 623 -2.91 39.45 22.77
CA ILE A 623 -2.39 38.09 22.62
C ILE A 623 -1.76 37.65 23.94
N VAL A 624 -1.93 36.39 24.32
CA VAL A 624 -1.32 35.84 25.54
C VAL A 624 0.22 35.89 25.46
N ARG A 625 0.86 36.27 26.57
CA ARG A 625 2.32 36.35 26.65
C ARG A 625 2.94 34.95 26.72
N VAL A 626 4.07 34.76 26.02
CA VAL A 626 4.87 33.52 26.13
C VAL A 626 5.33 33.33 27.58
N GLY A 627 5.06 32.14 28.12
CA GLY A 627 5.37 31.78 29.52
C GLY A 627 4.23 32.01 30.52
N ALA A 628 3.07 32.52 30.07
CA ALA A 628 1.89 32.60 30.93
C ALA A 628 1.26 31.22 31.17
N GLU A 629 0.95 30.91 32.43
CA GLU A 629 0.14 29.74 32.77
C GLU A 629 -1.35 30.06 32.57
N VAL A 630 -2.02 29.21 31.80
CA VAL A 630 -3.43 29.37 31.43
C VAL A 630 -4.25 28.15 31.83
N ARG A 631 -5.52 28.36 32.13
CA ARG A 631 -6.51 27.33 32.48
C ARG A 631 -7.65 27.33 31.46
N SER A 632 -8.46 26.27 31.49
CA SER A 632 -9.65 26.19 30.64
C SER A 632 -10.54 27.42 30.82
N GLY A 633 -10.88 28.06 29.71
CA GLY A 633 -11.68 29.29 29.68
C GLY A 633 -10.89 30.60 29.73
N ASP A 634 -9.58 30.56 29.99
CA ASP A 634 -8.71 31.74 29.87
C ASP A 634 -8.58 32.19 28.41
N LEU A 635 -8.35 33.49 28.21
CA LEU A 635 -8.22 34.09 26.88
C LEU A 635 -6.80 33.88 26.34
N LEU A 636 -6.71 33.36 25.12
CA LEU A 636 -5.46 33.24 24.36
C LEU A 636 -5.27 34.41 23.40
N VAL A 637 -6.34 34.77 22.67
CA VAL A 637 -6.33 35.89 21.73
C VAL A 637 -7.66 36.63 21.86
N GLY A 638 -7.58 37.89 22.26
CA GLY A 638 -8.70 38.82 22.29
C GLY A 638 -9.15 39.17 20.88
N LYS A 639 -10.37 38.79 20.50
CA LYS A 639 -10.96 39.12 19.21
C LYS A 639 -12.34 39.72 19.38
N VAL A 640 -12.57 40.83 18.69
CA VAL A 640 -13.87 41.50 18.64
C VAL A 640 -14.40 41.53 17.21
N THR A 641 -15.67 41.17 17.06
CA THR A 641 -16.37 41.18 15.76
C THR A 641 -17.42 42.29 15.75
N PRO A 642 -17.48 43.15 14.71
CA PRO A 642 -18.53 44.14 14.55
C PRO A 642 -19.92 43.50 14.54
N LYS A 643 -20.84 44.05 15.32
CA LYS A 643 -22.22 43.58 15.45
C LYS A 643 -23.17 44.69 15.00
N GLY A 644 -24.09 44.34 14.10
CA GLY A 644 -25.16 45.24 13.68
C GLY A 644 -26.16 45.49 14.80
N GLU A 645 -26.88 46.61 14.71
CA GLU A 645 -27.94 46.93 15.68
C GLU A 645 -29.05 45.87 15.65
N THR A 646 -29.19 45.15 16.76
CA THR A 646 -30.34 44.28 17.02
C THR A 646 -31.31 44.98 17.97
N GLU A 647 -32.62 44.84 17.77
CA GLU A 647 -33.60 45.32 18.73
C GLU A 647 -33.37 44.66 20.11
N LEU A 648 -32.95 45.47 21.09
CA LEU A 648 -32.78 45.05 22.47
C LEU A 648 -34.15 44.76 23.11
N THR A 649 -34.21 43.77 23.98
CA THR A 649 -35.43 43.49 24.76
C THR A 649 -35.74 44.66 25.70
N ALA A 650 -37.00 44.76 26.17
CA ALA A 650 -37.42 45.83 27.08
C ALA A 650 -36.61 45.81 28.39
N GLU A 651 -36.26 44.62 28.88
CA GLU A 651 -35.43 44.40 30.06
C GLU A 651 -33.99 44.89 29.85
N GLU A 652 -33.36 44.59 28.70
CA GLU A 652 -32.01 45.05 28.38
C GLU A 652 -31.95 46.57 28.20
N LYS A 653 -32.98 47.17 27.58
CA LYS A 653 -33.11 48.64 27.47
C LYS A 653 -33.20 49.30 28.85
N LEU A 654 -33.95 48.70 29.77
CA LEU A 654 -34.09 49.19 31.15
C LEU A 654 -32.75 49.10 31.92
N ILE A 655 -32.07 47.96 31.85
CA ILE A 655 -30.76 47.76 32.51
C ILE A 655 -29.75 48.79 32.01
N ARG A 656 -29.66 49.01 30.70
CA ARG A 656 -28.74 50.01 30.11
C ARG A 656 -29.09 51.44 30.53
N ALA A 657 -30.37 51.77 30.62
CA ALA A 657 -30.81 53.08 31.10
C ALA A 657 -30.41 53.33 32.57
N ILE A 658 -30.40 52.28 33.41
CA ILE A 658 -29.97 52.35 34.81
C ILE A 658 -28.46 52.51 34.92
N PHE A 659 -27.68 51.69 34.20
CA PHE A 659 -26.21 51.67 34.31
C PHE A 659 -25.48 52.67 33.41
N LYS A 660 -26.18 53.40 32.53
CA LYS A 660 -25.61 54.33 31.54
C LYS A 660 -24.52 53.71 30.65
N GLU A 661 -24.58 52.40 30.44
CA GLU A 661 -23.64 51.70 29.56
C GLU A 661 -23.94 52.04 28.10
N LYS A 662 -22.96 52.63 27.40
CA LYS A 662 -23.05 52.84 25.95
C LYS A 662 -22.97 51.49 25.24
N ALA A 663 -23.81 51.28 24.23
CA ALA A 663 -23.70 50.12 23.37
C ALA A 663 -22.34 50.14 22.67
N ARG A 664 -21.45 49.20 23.00
CA ARG A 664 -20.32 48.88 22.13
C ARG A 664 -20.85 48.01 21.00
N GLU A 665 -20.65 48.44 19.76
CA GLU A 665 -21.13 47.78 18.53
C GLU A 665 -20.27 46.56 18.15
N VAL A 666 -19.64 45.91 19.13
CA VAL A 666 -18.75 44.78 18.92
C VAL A 666 -19.09 43.63 19.87
N ARG A 667 -18.88 42.41 19.41
CA ARG A 667 -19.09 41.17 20.15
C ARG A 667 -17.74 40.50 20.42
N ASP A 668 -17.57 39.97 21.63
CA ASP A 668 -16.45 39.10 21.99
C ASP A 668 -16.54 37.76 21.24
N THR A 669 -15.58 37.51 20.37
CA THR A 669 -15.36 36.27 19.59
C THR A 669 -13.94 35.73 19.80
N SER A 670 -13.37 36.04 20.97
CA SER A 670 -11.99 35.70 21.35
C SER A 670 -11.72 34.20 21.40
N LEU A 671 -10.47 33.84 21.14
CA LEU A 671 -9.96 32.49 21.32
C LEU A 671 -9.71 32.22 22.80
N LYS A 672 -10.16 31.06 23.26
CA LYS A 672 -9.98 30.57 24.62
C LYS A 672 -9.31 29.20 24.59
N VAL A 673 -8.66 28.85 25.70
CA VAL A 673 -8.07 27.52 25.93
C VAL A 673 -9.12 26.41 25.85
#